data_AF-A0A9D2CYW2-F1
#
_entry.id   AF-A0A9D2CYW2-F1
#
_cell.length_a   1.000
_cell.length_b   1.000
_cell.length_c   1.000
_cell.angle_alpha   90.00
_cell.angle_beta   90.00
_cell.angle_gamma   90.00
#
_symmetry.space_group_name_H-M   'P 1'
#
loop_
_entity.id
_entity.type
_entity.pdbx_description
1 polymer ?
#
loop_
_entity_poly.entity_id
_entity_poly.type
_entity_poly.pdbx_seq_one_letter_code
_entity_poly.pdbx_strand_id
1 'polypeptide(L)'
;MKRHFKKLSVALIGVIMVVAVCFGMFSGCGKKYDITAYIFAGEADQETNTQLVNAWAEQYAAAHAEEIGKDSISVGISFQSDTTKYFAELNRQLASGRADDVFYVSPKYVKSYAAGDVVLDLTDYVDWTKYDPNGLWSQSVGAYALQADGDIGDPVTYDTASKAFKTESGETASVYALPKDFSSFGLAYNRNFFTAAAKDAYTKETNTGGATTYPDGSAAPLISIGRTVNYKPFNFYDYATYEAALAAGDPIAKSAAVTGGYDVTILGWPGDTYDTGKEDIAATAYDESVGYVTYTYAEYSAMAWAVCYYAERCDMTDTNGDGQITGAERQTHELFTWLNDSAGYQTLNGTNYVYGNDQFEGTLYLTAWLLGNDAQIISDDYKSVTDPGDGSYGIDSEAFKEAYAAFLAFGSDWNANSYFSGSPEVGKDSIGGWLTFNGGRCVFYGIGTWDLATFNSARKEVLDVGIMPEPVSEDFSPYATVKGPDYTEVAYHNATLNAANTPINDTSLFAYDEDWNVIANDAWEAYQNERQDQWFARLDTVGYGVNADLSDLGEEDSWKLDAAADLCAYLTMDETTQLALTYAGSQLTTFVDQGIDYLYYKNDVTAPEGLTETGSFSNMITPEGNASGSLTVTAAEISSLSAQLPSGFNKTELTGEEVWTFATAVAQKMHADHTSAGGTVKSYIDTNFPSMSPYLNSYFQNENMSDVVSTAYAYKCLCLVSLRYEDRNLQLRMVSGDNGALDSCMYTYNSLWIDEFGATKGYTLIAWNANRAPGAWSRVLDTAVPDTPVDTITEGNADGSGWSGNFYTPSNFCEWIVKRSQSLLNAAIEEEAAMLGE
;
A
#
# COMPACT_ATOMS: atom_id res chain seq x y z
N MET A 1 11.57 -3.86 -44.63
CA MET A 1 12.81 -3.06 -44.79
C MET A 1 12.75 -1.71 -44.06
N LYS A 2 11.65 -0.93 -44.12
CA LYS A 2 11.45 0.27 -43.28
C LYS A 2 11.26 -0.04 -41.77
N ARG A 3 10.54 -1.13 -41.41
CA ARG A 3 10.34 -1.61 -40.03
C ARG A 3 11.64 -2.02 -39.32
N HIS A 4 12.58 -2.66 -40.04
CA HIS A 4 13.91 -3.00 -39.49
C HIS A 4 14.83 -1.79 -39.25
N PHE A 5 14.60 -0.66 -39.93
CA PHE A 5 15.37 0.56 -39.69
C PHE A 5 14.88 1.29 -38.43
N LYS A 6 13.57 1.28 -38.11
CA LYS A 6 13.02 1.79 -36.85
C LYS A 6 13.58 1.04 -35.64
N LYS A 7 13.60 -0.30 -35.69
CA LYS A 7 14.16 -1.17 -34.62
C LYS A 7 15.67 -0.96 -34.37
N LEU A 8 16.43 -0.44 -35.35
CA LEU A 8 17.87 -0.20 -35.21
C LEU A 8 18.18 1.09 -34.42
N SER A 9 17.24 2.04 -34.37
CA SER A 9 17.39 3.33 -33.67
C SER A 9 17.36 3.15 -32.15
N VAL A 10 16.52 2.23 -31.66
CA VAL A 10 16.44 1.82 -30.24
C VAL A 10 17.69 1.06 -29.79
N ALA A 11 18.47 0.49 -30.71
CA ALA A 11 19.62 -0.36 -30.41
C ALA A 11 20.94 0.40 -30.14
N LEU A 12 20.98 1.74 -30.22
CA LEU A 12 22.24 2.50 -30.22
C LEU A 12 22.47 3.41 -29.01
N ILE A 13 21.84 3.24 -27.84
CA ILE A 13 22.36 3.78 -26.57
C ILE A 13 22.07 2.76 -25.46
N GLY A 14 23.02 1.88 -25.18
CA GLY A 14 22.86 0.84 -24.16
C GLY A 14 24.10 -0.03 -23.99
N VAL A 15 25.28 0.52 -24.24
CA VAL A 15 26.54 -0.20 -24.10
C VAL A 15 27.48 0.62 -23.23
N ILE A 16 27.46 0.34 -21.92
CA ILE A 16 28.62 0.07 -21.05
C ILE A 16 28.06 -0.30 -19.66
N MET A 17 27.94 -1.60 -19.39
CA MET A 17 28.39 -2.24 -18.14
C MET A 17 28.21 -3.75 -18.29
N VAL A 18 29.27 -4.39 -18.81
CA VAL A 18 29.43 -5.84 -18.85
C VAL A 18 30.21 -6.24 -17.61
N VAL A 19 29.69 -7.29 -16.94
CA VAL A 19 30.35 -8.28 -16.05
C VAL A 19 29.67 -8.42 -14.68
N ALA A 20 29.09 -9.62 -14.49
CA ALA A 20 28.82 -10.36 -13.25
C ALA A 20 27.48 -10.14 -12.52
N VAL A 21 26.40 -10.74 -13.02
CA VAL A 21 25.62 -11.78 -12.30
C VAL A 21 24.97 -12.71 -13.35
N CYS A 22 25.61 -13.85 -13.62
CA CYS A 22 24.98 -14.99 -14.28
C CYS A 22 25.07 -16.16 -13.33
N PHE A 23 24.06 -16.41 -12.50
CA PHE A 23 23.70 -17.75 -12.02
C PHE A 23 22.27 -17.67 -11.47
N GLY A 24 21.33 -18.20 -12.25
CA GLY A 24 19.89 -18.17 -11.98
C GLY A 24 19.03 -18.62 -13.18
N MET A 25 19.61 -18.83 -14.36
CA MET A 25 18.93 -19.47 -15.49
C MET A 25 19.77 -20.64 -16.00
N PHE A 26 19.22 -21.84 -15.91
CA PHE A 26 19.21 -22.90 -16.93
C PHE A 26 18.87 -24.24 -16.27
N SER A 27 17.57 -24.53 -16.16
CA SER A 27 17.03 -25.89 -16.17
C SER A 27 15.80 -25.91 -17.07
N GLY A 28 16.03 -26.06 -18.37
CA GLY A 28 14.99 -26.10 -19.39
C GLY A 28 15.48 -26.77 -20.67
N CYS A 29 15.93 -28.03 -20.59
CA CYS A 29 15.99 -28.87 -21.78
C CYS A 29 14.56 -29.20 -22.24
N GLY A 30 14.09 -28.60 -23.34
CA GLY A 30 13.31 -29.32 -24.35
C GLY A 30 11.78 -29.32 -24.31
N LYS A 31 11.09 -28.28 -23.79
CA LYS A 31 9.68 -28.03 -24.16
C LYS A 31 9.61 -26.78 -25.03
N LYS A 32 9.06 -26.91 -26.24
CA LYS A 32 8.69 -25.79 -27.11
C LYS A 32 7.25 -25.44 -26.73
N TYR A 33 7.05 -24.31 -26.08
CA TYR A 33 5.72 -23.81 -25.75
C TYR A 33 5.05 -23.20 -26.99
N ASP A 34 3.73 -23.12 -26.98
CA ASP A 34 2.96 -22.56 -28.09
C ASP A 34 2.85 -21.05 -27.98
N ILE A 35 2.61 -20.57 -26.76
CA ILE A 35 2.60 -19.17 -26.34
C ILE A 35 3.53 -19.05 -25.13
N THR A 36 4.15 -17.90 -24.91
CA THR A 36 4.90 -17.62 -23.68
C THR A 36 4.44 -16.33 -22.99
N ALA A 37 4.56 -16.30 -21.67
CA ALA A 37 4.17 -15.17 -20.84
C ALA A 37 5.28 -14.82 -19.83
N TYR A 38 5.60 -13.54 -19.70
CA TYR A 38 6.51 -13.03 -18.66
C TYR A 38 5.74 -12.18 -17.65
N ILE A 39 5.65 -12.65 -16.40
CA ILE A 39 4.75 -12.07 -15.38
C ILE A 39 5.56 -11.56 -14.19
N PHE A 40 5.25 -10.35 -13.72
CA PHE A 40 5.75 -9.86 -12.44
C PHE A 40 4.88 -10.43 -11.31
N ALA A 41 5.43 -11.32 -10.49
CA ALA A 41 4.71 -11.93 -9.37
C ALA A 41 5.65 -12.44 -8.27
N GLY A 42 5.26 -12.18 -7.02
CA GLY A 42 5.85 -12.82 -5.84
C GLY A 42 5.46 -14.30 -5.75
N GLU A 43 6.19 -15.06 -4.93
CA GLU A 43 5.99 -16.53 -4.79
C GLU A 43 4.53 -16.91 -4.48
N ALA A 44 3.85 -16.09 -3.67
CA ALA A 44 2.45 -16.31 -3.32
C ALA A 44 1.49 -16.29 -4.52
N ASP A 45 1.80 -15.57 -5.59
CA ASP A 45 0.90 -15.35 -6.74
C ASP A 45 1.31 -16.10 -8.00
N GLN A 46 2.51 -16.69 -8.04
CA GLN A 46 2.99 -17.46 -9.20
C GLN A 46 2.09 -18.67 -9.48
N GLU A 47 1.65 -19.36 -8.42
CA GLU A 47 0.74 -20.49 -8.55
C GLU A 47 -0.64 -20.04 -9.05
N THR A 48 -1.18 -18.95 -8.48
CA THR A 48 -2.45 -18.36 -8.93
C THR A 48 -2.40 -18.02 -10.42
N ASN A 49 -1.37 -17.32 -10.88
CA ASN A 49 -1.21 -16.99 -12.30
C ASN A 49 -1.08 -18.25 -13.17
N THR A 50 -0.33 -19.26 -12.71
CA THR A 50 -0.15 -20.52 -13.45
C THR A 50 -1.48 -21.25 -13.65
N GLN A 51 -2.31 -21.34 -12.61
CA GLN A 51 -3.59 -22.02 -12.67
C GLN A 51 -4.58 -21.29 -13.59
N LEU A 52 -4.65 -19.96 -13.51
CA LEU A 52 -5.50 -19.14 -14.37
C LEU A 52 -5.13 -19.27 -15.85
N VAL A 53 -3.83 -19.20 -16.16
CA VAL A 53 -3.33 -19.34 -17.54
C VAL A 53 -3.55 -20.76 -18.07
N ASN A 54 -3.39 -21.79 -17.25
CA ASN A 54 -3.67 -23.17 -17.66
C ASN A 54 -5.17 -23.39 -17.94
N ALA A 55 -6.04 -22.87 -17.07
CA ALA A 55 -7.49 -22.94 -17.26
C ALA A 55 -7.92 -22.22 -18.56
N TRP A 56 -7.35 -21.04 -18.82
CA TRP A 56 -7.54 -20.34 -20.09
C TRP A 56 -7.08 -21.19 -21.28
N ALA A 57 -5.88 -21.75 -21.23
CA ALA A 57 -5.31 -22.53 -22.33
C ALA A 57 -6.20 -23.73 -22.70
N GLU A 58 -6.78 -24.42 -21.71
CA GLU A 58 -7.74 -25.49 -21.93
C GLU A 58 -9.03 -24.99 -22.60
N GLN A 59 -9.60 -23.89 -22.11
CA GLN A 59 -10.83 -23.29 -22.66
C GLN A 59 -10.62 -22.79 -24.10
N TYR A 60 -9.53 -22.07 -24.34
CA TYR A 60 -9.19 -21.54 -25.66
C TYR A 60 -8.96 -22.67 -26.67
N ALA A 61 -8.18 -23.69 -26.30
CA ALA A 61 -7.95 -24.84 -27.17
C ALA A 61 -9.25 -25.58 -27.52
N ALA A 62 -10.17 -25.73 -26.56
CA ALA A 62 -11.46 -26.37 -26.81
C ALA A 62 -12.36 -25.55 -27.74
N ALA A 63 -12.36 -24.22 -27.61
CA ALA A 63 -13.17 -23.32 -28.45
C ALA A 63 -12.61 -23.15 -29.88
N HIS A 64 -11.28 -23.25 -30.04
CA HIS A 64 -10.56 -22.96 -31.29
C HIS A 64 -9.83 -24.18 -31.90
N ALA A 65 -10.20 -25.41 -31.53
CA ALA A 65 -9.49 -26.63 -31.93
C ALA A 65 -9.29 -26.78 -33.46
N GLU A 66 -10.27 -26.36 -34.27
CA GLU A 66 -10.18 -26.40 -35.74
C GLU A 66 -9.17 -25.39 -36.28
N GLU A 67 -9.10 -24.19 -35.71
CA GLU A 67 -8.20 -23.11 -36.09
C GLU A 67 -6.75 -23.43 -35.70
N ILE A 68 -6.56 -23.91 -34.47
CA ILE A 68 -5.26 -24.24 -33.89
C ILE A 68 -4.71 -25.55 -34.50
N GLY A 69 -5.59 -26.47 -34.92
CA GLY A 69 -5.23 -27.78 -35.47
C GLY A 69 -4.78 -28.80 -34.43
N LYS A 70 -5.11 -28.59 -33.15
CA LYS A 70 -4.80 -29.48 -32.02
C LYS A 70 -5.77 -29.24 -30.85
N ASP A 71 -5.95 -30.27 -30.03
CA ASP A 71 -6.91 -30.28 -28.92
C ASP A 71 -6.39 -29.62 -27.62
N SER A 72 -5.13 -29.16 -27.62
CA SER A 72 -4.50 -28.52 -26.45
C SER A 72 -3.39 -27.56 -26.88
N ILE A 73 -3.20 -26.50 -26.11
CA ILE A 73 -2.07 -25.57 -26.23
C ILE A 73 -1.29 -25.51 -24.93
N SER A 74 -0.02 -25.14 -25.02
CA SER A 74 0.85 -24.98 -23.85
C SER A 74 1.37 -23.56 -23.74
N VAL A 75 1.25 -22.97 -22.55
CA VAL A 75 1.80 -21.65 -22.24
C VAL A 75 3.05 -21.80 -21.38
N GLY A 76 4.16 -21.20 -21.82
CA GLY A 76 5.40 -21.12 -21.04
C GLY A 76 5.40 -19.87 -20.20
N ILE A 77 5.28 -20.00 -18.88
CA ILE A 77 5.25 -18.84 -17.98
C ILE A 77 6.63 -18.68 -17.33
N SER A 78 7.12 -17.44 -17.31
CA SER A 78 8.30 -17.05 -16.56
C SER A 78 7.96 -15.91 -15.61
N PHE A 79 8.62 -15.88 -14.46
CA PHE A 79 8.34 -14.93 -13.39
C PHE A 79 9.58 -14.15 -12.98
N GLN A 80 9.36 -12.91 -12.53
CA GLN A 80 10.35 -12.11 -11.83
C GLN A 80 9.63 -11.33 -10.73
N SER A 81 10.13 -11.38 -9.50
CA SER A 81 9.47 -10.79 -8.33
C SER A 81 9.99 -9.40 -7.94
N ASP A 82 11.00 -8.90 -8.66
CA ASP A 82 11.56 -7.56 -8.47
C ASP A 82 11.20 -6.69 -9.67
N THR A 83 10.40 -5.65 -9.43
CA THR A 83 9.86 -4.75 -10.47
C THR A 83 10.96 -4.08 -11.30
N THR A 84 12.07 -3.68 -10.66
CA THR A 84 13.19 -3.03 -11.35
C THR A 84 13.89 -4.02 -12.27
N LYS A 85 14.15 -5.24 -11.77
CA LYS A 85 14.74 -6.31 -12.58
C LYS A 85 13.82 -6.75 -13.72
N TYR A 86 12.50 -6.82 -13.46
CA TYR A 86 11.48 -7.19 -14.43
C TYR A 86 11.55 -6.29 -15.66
N PHE A 87 11.39 -4.98 -15.49
CA PHE A 87 11.38 -4.05 -16.62
C PHE A 87 12.75 -3.90 -17.28
N ALA A 88 13.85 -4.00 -16.54
CA ALA A 88 15.19 -4.00 -17.12
C ALA A 88 15.44 -5.25 -17.99
N GLU A 89 14.93 -6.41 -17.58
CA GLU A 89 15.02 -7.64 -18.34
C GLU A 89 14.12 -7.61 -19.58
N LEU A 90 12.84 -7.23 -19.42
CA LEU A 90 11.89 -7.07 -20.51
C LEU A 90 12.44 -6.15 -21.60
N ASN A 91 12.94 -4.96 -21.25
CA ASN A 91 13.50 -4.03 -22.23
C ASN A 91 14.68 -4.62 -23.03
N ARG A 92 15.56 -5.40 -22.38
CA ARG A 92 16.63 -6.13 -23.10
C ARG A 92 16.06 -7.20 -24.02
N GLN A 93 15.05 -7.94 -23.58
CA GLN A 93 14.41 -8.98 -24.37
C GLN A 93 13.74 -8.37 -25.62
N LEU A 94 12.98 -7.27 -25.46
CA LEU A 94 12.35 -6.51 -26.55
C LEU A 94 13.40 -6.01 -27.55
N ALA A 95 14.48 -5.37 -27.07
CA ALA A 95 15.58 -4.89 -27.93
C ALA A 95 16.28 -6.03 -28.70
N SER A 96 16.30 -7.24 -28.14
CA SER A 96 16.92 -8.41 -28.79
C SER A 96 15.97 -9.23 -29.66
N GLY A 97 14.68 -8.88 -29.73
CA GLY A 97 13.64 -9.65 -30.42
C GLY A 97 13.39 -11.02 -29.79
N ARG A 98 13.46 -11.10 -28.45
CA ARG A 98 13.30 -12.33 -27.66
C ARG A 98 12.33 -12.18 -26.49
N ALA A 99 11.54 -11.11 -26.47
CA ALA A 99 10.50 -10.96 -25.47
C ALA A 99 9.43 -12.04 -25.66
N ASP A 100 8.81 -12.42 -24.56
CA ASP A 100 7.68 -13.34 -24.54
C ASP A 100 6.48 -12.77 -25.31
N ASP A 101 5.52 -13.64 -25.65
CA ASP A 101 4.34 -13.28 -26.45
C ASP A 101 3.40 -12.35 -25.67
N VAL A 102 3.26 -12.58 -24.37
CA VAL A 102 2.52 -11.73 -23.41
C VAL A 102 3.46 -11.26 -22.30
N PHE A 103 3.41 -9.99 -21.94
CA PHE A 103 4.23 -9.41 -20.87
C PHE A 103 3.54 -8.24 -20.18
N TYR A 104 4.04 -7.82 -19.03
CA TYR A 104 3.52 -6.65 -18.32
C TYR A 104 4.04 -5.36 -18.95
N VAL A 105 3.12 -4.41 -19.10
CA VAL A 105 3.34 -3.04 -19.53
C VAL A 105 3.05 -2.14 -18.34
N SER A 106 4.02 -1.29 -17.98
CA SER A 106 3.76 -0.18 -17.07
C SER A 106 3.22 1.00 -17.87
N PRO A 107 2.28 1.80 -17.34
CA PRO A 107 1.81 3.02 -18.00
C PRO A 107 2.96 3.92 -18.50
N LYS A 108 4.08 3.97 -17.78
CA LYS A 108 5.25 4.79 -18.15
C LYS A 108 5.91 4.43 -19.48
N TYR A 109 5.70 3.20 -19.94
CA TYR A 109 6.27 2.72 -21.19
C TYR A 109 5.24 2.66 -22.32
N VAL A 110 3.93 2.82 -22.05
CA VAL A 110 2.88 2.56 -23.04
C VAL A 110 3.07 3.40 -24.31
N LYS A 111 3.37 4.70 -24.15
CA LYS A 111 3.63 5.62 -25.26
C LYS A 111 4.83 5.19 -26.11
N SER A 112 5.98 4.95 -25.46
CA SER A 112 7.20 4.52 -26.14
C SER A 112 7.06 3.14 -26.82
N TYR A 113 6.33 2.20 -26.20
CA TYR A 113 6.12 0.86 -26.74
C TYR A 113 5.14 0.87 -27.93
N ALA A 114 4.08 1.67 -27.86
CA ALA A 114 3.12 1.83 -28.94
C ALA A 114 3.80 2.44 -30.18
N ALA A 115 4.51 3.56 -30.01
CA ALA A 115 5.20 4.23 -31.11
C ALA A 115 6.35 3.41 -31.73
N GLY A 116 6.99 2.57 -30.91
CA GLY A 116 8.03 1.64 -31.33
C GLY A 116 7.53 0.41 -32.10
N ASP A 117 6.21 0.24 -32.25
CA ASP A 117 5.57 -1.00 -32.73
C ASP A 117 6.06 -2.21 -31.91
N VAL A 118 6.19 -2.06 -30.59
CA VAL A 118 6.69 -3.08 -29.65
C VAL A 118 5.53 -3.84 -29.00
N VAL A 119 4.49 -3.11 -28.59
CA VAL A 119 3.25 -3.68 -28.07
C VAL A 119 2.13 -3.53 -29.09
N LEU A 120 1.27 -4.54 -29.20
CA LEU A 120 0.15 -4.58 -30.12
C LEU A 120 -0.96 -3.59 -29.67
N ASP A 121 -1.57 -2.89 -30.61
CA ASP A 121 -2.86 -2.23 -30.38
C ASP A 121 -3.95 -3.33 -30.27
N LEU A 122 -4.49 -3.54 -29.08
CA LEU A 122 -5.45 -4.60 -28.76
C LEU A 122 -6.87 -4.28 -29.24
N THR A 123 -7.14 -3.04 -29.66
CA THR A 123 -8.49 -2.54 -29.98
C THR A 123 -9.22 -3.41 -30.99
N ASP A 124 -8.52 -3.93 -31.99
CA ASP A 124 -9.10 -4.75 -33.07
C ASP A 124 -8.96 -6.27 -32.85
N TYR A 125 -8.21 -6.71 -31.82
CA TYR A 125 -7.88 -8.13 -31.61
C TYR A 125 -8.64 -8.78 -30.45
N VAL A 126 -9.11 -7.99 -29.49
CA VAL A 126 -9.96 -8.49 -28.40
C VAL A 126 -11.41 -8.54 -28.87
N ASP A 127 -12.09 -9.65 -28.59
CA ASP A 127 -13.54 -9.74 -28.76
C ASP A 127 -14.25 -9.03 -27.60
N TRP A 128 -14.40 -7.71 -27.71
CA TRP A 128 -15.14 -6.87 -26.76
C TRP A 128 -16.63 -7.20 -26.64
N THR A 129 -17.15 -8.15 -27.44
CA THR A 129 -18.52 -8.66 -27.28
C THR A 129 -18.59 -9.92 -26.44
N LYS A 130 -17.45 -10.62 -26.27
CA LYS A 130 -17.27 -11.72 -25.32
C LYS A 130 -17.02 -11.20 -23.90
N TYR A 131 -16.33 -10.08 -23.78
CA TYR A 131 -15.97 -9.43 -22.51
C TYR A 131 -16.79 -8.17 -22.24
N ASP A 132 -16.78 -7.67 -21.01
CA ASP A 132 -17.41 -6.41 -20.63
C ASP A 132 -16.37 -5.35 -20.21
N PRO A 133 -15.80 -4.59 -21.16
CA PRO A 133 -14.83 -3.53 -20.84
C PRO A 133 -15.47 -2.33 -20.12
N ASN A 134 -16.80 -2.18 -20.15
CA ASN A 134 -17.49 -1.09 -19.45
C ASN A 134 -17.87 -1.46 -18.01
N GLY A 135 -17.76 -2.73 -17.63
CA GLY A 135 -17.88 -3.19 -16.25
C GLY A 135 -16.64 -2.93 -15.39
N LEU A 136 -15.52 -2.55 -16.02
CA LEU A 136 -14.27 -2.21 -15.34
C LEU A 136 -14.26 -0.76 -14.85
N TRP A 137 -13.37 -0.46 -13.88
CA TRP A 137 -13.01 0.92 -13.55
C TRP A 137 -12.45 1.63 -14.80
N SER A 138 -13.11 2.67 -15.31
CA SER A 138 -12.75 3.33 -16.58
C SER A 138 -11.30 3.85 -16.61
N GLN A 139 -10.80 4.30 -15.46
CA GLN A 139 -9.43 4.76 -15.30
C GLN A 139 -8.39 3.65 -15.46
N SER A 140 -8.74 2.41 -15.09
CA SER A 140 -7.82 1.26 -15.19
C SER A 140 -7.47 0.91 -16.64
N VAL A 141 -8.42 1.06 -17.57
CA VAL A 141 -8.18 0.87 -19.01
C VAL A 141 -7.56 2.14 -19.60
N GLY A 142 -7.99 3.32 -19.14
CA GLY A 142 -7.50 4.63 -19.59
C GLY A 142 -5.99 4.79 -19.46
N ALA A 143 -5.40 4.28 -18.39
CA ALA A 143 -3.96 4.28 -18.15
C ALA A 143 -3.12 3.61 -19.27
N TYR A 144 -3.73 2.78 -20.12
CA TYR A 144 -3.09 2.08 -21.24
C TYR A 144 -3.63 2.48 -22.62
N ALA A 145 -4.53 3.46 -22.65
CA ALA A 145 -5.12 3.96 -23.87
C ALA A 145 -4.36 5.20 -24.37
N LEU A 146 -4.18 5.31 -25.68
CA LEU A 146 -3.56 6.47 -26.32
C LEU A 146 -4.51 7.11 -27.33
N GLN A 147 -4.61 8.42 -27.27
CA GLN A 147 -5.25 9.25 -28.28
C GLN A 147 -4.37 9.34 -29.54
N ALA A 148 -4.93 9.89 -30.62
CA ALA A 148 -4.25 9.95 -31.92
C ALA A 148 -2.98 10.82 -31.93
N ASP A 149 -2.86 11.77 -31.01
CA ASP A 149 -1.68 12.60 -30.77
C ASP A 149 -0.64 11.95 -29.84
N GLY A 150 -0.94 10.78 -29.29
CA GLY A 150 -0.08 10.04 -28.39
C GLY A 150 -0.18 10.47 -26.92
N ASP A 151 -1.19 11.28 -26.58
CA ASP A 151 -1.53 11.57 -25.19
C ASP A 151 -2.33 10.42 -24.57
N ILE A 152 -2.25 10.30 -23.25
CA ILE A 152 -2.97 9.27 -22.49
C ILE A 152 -4.48 9.52 -22.62
N GLY A 153 -5.25 8.45 -22.82
CA GLY A 153 -6.69 8.51 -23.04
C GLY A 153 -7.53 8.49 -21.76
N ASP A 154 -6.92 8.66 -20.59
CA ASP A 154 -7.55 8.42 -19.30
C ASP A 154 -8.61 9.48 -18.91
N PRO A 155 -9.85 9.10 -18.51
CA PRO A 155 -10.43 7.76 -18.58
C PRO A 155 -11.04 7.44 -19.96
N VAL A 156 -11.17 6.15 -20.29
CA VAL A 156 -11.84 5.66 -21.51
C VAL A 156 -13.06 4.79 -21.22
N THR A 157 -14.02 4.80 -22.16
CA THR A 157 -15.18 3.89 -22.19
C THR A 157 -15.33 3.25 -23.56
N TYR A 158 -15.86 2.03 -23.64
CA TYR A 158 -16.09 1.34 -24.91
C TYR A 158 -17.45 1.70 -25.49
N ASP A 159 -17.46 2.43 -26.61
CA ASP A 159 -18.68 2.71 -27.36
C ASP A 159 -19.03 1.54 -28.28
N THR A 160 -20.01 0.75 -27.87
CA THR A 160 -20.53 -0.41 -28.62
C THR A 160 -21.05 -0.06 -30.02
N ALA A 161 -21.51 1.18 -30.25
CA ALA A 161 -22.05 1.60 -31.55
C ALA A 161 -20.93 1.87 -32.56
N SER A 162 -19.86 2.54 -32.13
CA SER A 162 -18.69 2.80 -32.98
C SER A 162 -17.61 1.72 -32.91
N LYS A 163 -17.73 0.78 -31.97
CA LYS A 163 -16.73 -0.27 -31.66
C LYS A 163 -15.35 0.32 -31.36
N ALA A 164 -15.32 1.40 -30.60
CA ALA A 164 -14.10 2.13 -30.29
C ALA A 164 -14.09 2.60 -28.84
N PHE A 165 -12.90 2.71 -28.26
CA PHE A 165 -12.74 3.39 -26.98
C PHE A 165 -12.81 4.90 -27.16
N LYS A 166 -13.49 5.55 -26.23
CA LYS A 166 -13.77 6.98 -26.22
C LYS A 166 -13.32 7.59 -24.91
N THR A 167 -12.56 8.67 -25.00
CA THR A 167 -12.29 9.56 -23.86
C THR A 167 -13.57 10.28 -23.46
N GLU A 168 -13.58 10.95 -22.30
CA GLU A 168 -14.71 11.79 -21.89
C GLU A 168 -15.03 12.93 -22.88
N SER A 169 -14.01 13.45 -23.57
CA SER A 169 -14.17 14.46 -24.62
C SER A 169 -14.73 13.89 -25.93
N GLY A 170 -14.88 12.57 -26.05
CA GLY A 170 -15.40 11.86 -27.22
C GLY A 170 -14.35 11.52 -28.28
N GLU A 171 -13.07 11.77 -28.00
CA GLU A 171 -11.96 11.42 -28.86
C GLU A 171 -11.74 9.91 -28.85
N THR A 172 -11.31 9.35 -29.99
CA THR A 172 -11.00 7.92 -30.08
C THR A 172 -9.64 7.65 -29.46
N ALA A 173 -9.57 6.59 -28.65
CA ALA A 173 -8.31 6.07 -28.13
C ALA A 173 -8.11 4.60 -28.55
N SER A 174 -6.85 4.21 -28.73
CA SER A 174 -6.40 2.83 -28.96
C SER A 174 -5.85 2.23 -27.67
N VAL A 175 -6.20 0.99 -27.35
CA VAL A 175 -5.79 0.30 -26.12
C VAL A 175 -4.58 -0.59 -26.37
N TYR A 176 -3.47 -0.36 -25.66
CA TYR A 176 -2.19 -1.06 -25.89
C TYR A 176 -1.84 -2.09 -24.81
N ALA A 177 -2.57 -2.10 -23.70
CA ALA A 177 -2.49 -3.14 -22.67
C ALA A 177 -3.81 -3.18 -21.90
N LEU A 178 -4.06 -4.28 -21.21
CA LEU A 178 -5.25 -4.47 -20.38
C LEU A 178 -4.86 -4.56 -18.90
N PRO A 179 -5.53 -3.84 -17.98
CA PRO A 179 -5.13 -3.78 -16.58
C PRO A 179 -5.13 -5.17 -15.93
N LYS A 180 -4.04 -5.54 -15.25
CA LYS A 180 -4.04 -6.68 -14.32
C LYS A 180 -4.97 -6.39 -13.16
N ASP A 181 -4.78 -5.22 -12.57
CA ASP A 181 -5.48 -4.71 -11.41
C ASP A 181 -5.66 -3.19 -11.53
N PHE A 182 -6.49 -2.67 -10.65
CA PHE A 182 -6.57 -1.25 -10.33
C PHE A 182 -6.40 -1.14 -8.82
N SER A 183 -5.16 -0.94 -8.40
CA SER A 183 -4.77 -1.19 -7.03
C SER A 183 -4.54 0.09 -6.26
N SER A 184 -5.19 0.20 -5.11
CA SER A 184 -4.91 1.25 -4.14
C SER A 184 -3.71 0.89 -3.28
N PHE A 185 -2.87 1.89 -3.07
CA PHE A 185 -1.86 1.95 -2.03
C PHE A 185 -2.30 2.98 -1.00
N GLY A 186 -2.69 2.49 0.18
CA GLY A 186 -3.17 3.31 1.28
C GLY A 186 -2.48 2.95 2.58
N LEU A 187 -3.13 3.27 3.72
CA LEU A 187 -2.54 3.10 5.04
C LEU A 187 -3.22 1.97 5.82
N ALA A 188 -2.40 1.08 6.38
CA ALA A 188 -2.81 0.06 7.33
C ALA A 188 -2.31 0.36 8.74
N TYR A 189 -2.96 -0.26 9.72
CA TYR A 189 -2.55 -0.27 11.12
C TYR A 189 -2.76 -1.63 11.76
N ASN A 190 -1.99 -1.92 12.82
CA ASN A 190 -2.17 -3.12 13.63
C ASN A 190 -3.17 -2.86 14.77
N ARG A 191 -4.38 -3.43 14.67
CA ARG A 191 -5.48 -3.31 15.64
C ARG A 191 -5.08 -3.72 17.06
N ASN A 192 -4.06 -4.57 17.21
CA ASN A 192 -3.58 -4.99 18.52
C ASN A 192 -3.03 -3.83 19.37
N PHE A 193 -2.57 -2.73 18.75
CA PHE A 193 -2.20 -1.51 19.47
C PHE A 193 -3.40 -0.65 19.90
N PHE A 194 -4.60 -0.92 19.39
CA PHE A 194 -5.79 -0.08 19.59
C PHE A 194 -6.96 -0.83 20.23
N THR A 195 -6.66 -1.87 21.03
CA THR A 195 -7.68 -2.53 21.86
C THR A 195 -8.25 -1.57 22.91
N ALA A 196 -9.46 -1.84 23.43
CA ALA A 196 -10.05 -1.01 24.49
C ALA A 196 -9.11 -0.84 25.70
N ALA A 197 -8.37 -1.88 26.08
CA ALA A 197 -7.37 -1.81 27.16
C ALA A 197 -6.19 -0.89 26.82
N ALA A 198 -5.74 -0.86 25.56
CA ALA A 198 -4.70 0.05 25.11
C ALA A 198 -5.20 1.50 25.06
N LYS A 199 -6.37 1.74 24.46
CA LYS A 199 -7.05 3.05 24.45
C LYS A 199 -7.21 3.61 25.87
N ASP A 200 -7.63 2.77 26.82
CA ASP A 200 -7.71 3.09 28.25
C ASP A 200 -6.37 3.47 28.87
N ALA A 201 -5.32 2.70 28.56
CA ALA A 201 -4.00 2.94 29.12
C ALA A 201 -3.42 4.27 28.62
N TYR A 202 -3.48 4.55 27.32
CA TYR A 202 -2.96 5.79 26.73
C TYR A 202 -3.62 7.06 27.29
N THR A 203 -4.89 6.96 27.64
CA THR A 203 -5.71 8.10 28.08
C THR A 203 -5.72 8.31 29.59
N LYS A 204 -5.16 7.36 30.35
CA LYS A 204 -5.01 7.43 31.82
C LYS A 204 -3.56 7.62 32.24
N GLU A 205 -2.61 7.05 31.49
CA GLU A 205 -1.18 7.12 31.79
C GLU A 205 -0.68 8.56 31.68
N THR A 206 -0.36 9.16 32.83
CA THR A 206 0.13 10.54 32.90
C THR A 206 1.65 10.53 32.84
N ASN A 207 2.21 11.14 31.80
CA ASN A 207 3.66 11.18 31.62
C ASN A 207 4.31 12.12 32.65
N THR A 208 5.16 11.55 33.51
CA THR A 208 5.93 12.34 34.50
C THR A 208 7.32 12.78 33.99
N GLY A 209 7.73 12.29 32.82
CA GLY A 209 8.98 12.61 32.13
C GLY A 209 8.94 13.90 31.29
N GLY A 210 7.81 14.61 31.27
CA GLY A 210 7.65 15.89 30.57
C GLY A 210 7.35 15.78 29.07
N ALA A 211 6.95 14.59 28.60
CA ALA A 211 6.70 14.34 27.18
C ALA A 211 5.34 14.88 26.70
N THR A 212 4.35 14.96 27.59
CA THR A 212 3.01 15.47 27.27
C THR A 212 2.50 16.41 28.35
N THR A 213 1.97 17.56 27.92
CA THR A 213 1.30 18.54 28.80
C THR A 213 0.10 19.12 28.10
N TYR A 214 -0.90 19.60 28.83
CA TYR A 214 -1.90 20.48 28.24
C TYR A 214 -1.26 21.84 27.94
N PRO A 215 -1.82 22.64 27.01
CA PRO A 215 -1.30 23.98 26.68
C PRO A 215 -1.20 24.95 27.87
N ASP A 216 -1.93 24.71 28.97
CA ASP A 216 -1.82 25.47 30.22
C ASP A 216 -0.63 25.05 31.11
N GLY A 217 0.17 24.07 30.66
CA GLY A 217 1.33 23.51 31.33
C GLY A 217 1.01 22.44 32.37
N SER A 218 -0.27 22.07 32.57
CA SER A 218 -0.64 20.95 33.43
C SER A 218 -0.31 19.60 32.78
N ALA A 219 -0.13 18.56 33.59
CA ALA A 219 0.18 17.23 33.08
C ALA A 219 -0.99 16.67 32.26
N ALA A 220 -0.68 16.13 31.08
CA ALA A 220 -1.65 15.46 30.22
C ALA A 220 -1.38 13.95 30.20
N PRO A 221 -2.39 13.13 29.88
CA PRO A 221 -2.14 11.75 29.46
C PRO A 221 -1.32 11.72 28.17
N LEU A 222 -0.90 10.53 27.72
CA LEU A 222 -0.21 10.40 26.43
C LEU A 222 -1.13 10.75 25.25
N ILE A 223 -2.42 10.39 25.35
CA ILE A 223 -3.43 10.72 24.34
C ILE A 223 -4.64 11.33 25.04
N SER A 224 -5.16 12.46 24.53
CA SER A 224 -6.40 13.06 24.99
C SER A 224 -7.29 13.36 23.79
N ILE A 225 -8.22 12.44 23.52
CA ILE A 225 -9.13 12.59 22.37
C ILE A 225 -9.99 13.84 22.50
N GLY A 226 -10.05 14.63 21.43
CA GLY A 226 -10.82 15.87 21.34
C GLY A 226 -10.24 17.05 22.12
N ARG A 227 -9.04 16.92 22.69
CA ARG A 227 -8.35 17.98 23.44
C ARG A 227 -6.94 18.18 22.91
N THR A 228 -6.50 19.43 22.86
CA THR A 228 -5.14 19.75 22.45
C THR A 228 -4.16 19.31 23.54
N VAL A 229 -3.15 18.56 23.12
CA VAL A 229 -1.99 18.17 23.95
C VAL A 229 -0.74 18.75 23.31
N ASN A 230 0.11 19.36 24.13
CA ASN A 230 1.46 19.74 23.76
C ASN A 230 2.38 18.53 23.92
N TYR A 231 2.81 17.99 22.79
CA TYR A 231 3.76 16.89 22.69
C TYR A 231 5.18 17.41 22.62
N LYS A 232 6.06 16.84 23.43
CA LYS A 232 7.50 17.07 23.36
C LYS A 232 8.17 15.74 23.10
N PRO A 233 8.19 15.26 21.85
CA PRO A 233 8.95 14.09 21.48
C PRO A 233 10.40 14.24 21.96
N PHE A 234 10.89 13.18 22.59
CA PHE A 234 12.29 12.97 22.88
C PHE A 234 12.51 11.47 22.90
N ASN A 235 13.72 11.09 23.30
CA ASN A 235 14.13 9.72 23.55
C ASN A 235 14.87 9.05 22.38
N PHE A 236 15.72 9.85 21.75
CA PHE A 236 16.90 9.36 21.05
C PHE A 236 17.73 8.59 22.12
N TYR A 237 18.37 9.22 23.11
CA TYR A 237 19.39 8.51 23.94
C TYR A 237 18.90 7.87 25.26
N ASP A 238 17.72 7.26 25.30
CA ASP A 238 17.17 6.60 26.51
C ASP A 238 17.15 7.53 27.75
N TYR A 239 16.78 8.81 27.56
CA TYR A 239 16.69 9.74 28.68
C TYR A 239 15.42 9.53 29.49
N ALA A 240 15.53 9.69 30.81
CA ALA A 240 14.38 9.61 31.71
C ALA A 240 13.40 10.79 31.56
N THR A 241 13.86 11.97 31.11
CA THR A 241 13.01 13.16 30.95
C THR A 241 13.38 13.99 29.73
N TYR A 242 12.42 14.77 29.23
CA TYR A 242 12.60 15.72 28.13
C TYR A 242 13.73 16.72 28.43
N GLU A 243 13.78 17.28 29.64
CA GLU A 243 14.79 18.27 30.03
C GLU A 243 16.20 17.67 30.03
N ALA A 244 16.33 16.40 30.44
CA ALA A 244 17.61 15.69 30.39
C ALA A 244 18.06 15.49 28.93
N ALA A 245 17.13 15.11 28.05
CA ALA A 245 17.39 14.96 26.63
C ALA A 245 17.82 16.29 25.98
N LEU A 246 17.07 17.34 26.25
CA LEU A 246 17.33 18.68 25.72
C LEU A 246 18.68 19.23 26.20
N ALA A 247 19.03 19.02 27.47
CA ALA A 247 20.31 19.44 28.03
C ALA A 247 21.50 18.68 27.41
N ALA A 248 21.28 17.42 27.04
CA ALA A 248 22.30 16.57 26.44
C ALA A 248 22.45 16.75 24.91
N GLY A 249 21.59 17.56 24.28
CA GLY A 249 21.69 17.83 22.85
C GLY A 249 21.04 16.78 21.97
N ASP A 250 20.06 16.05 22.51
CA ASP A 250 19.17 15.14 21.76
C ASP A 250 18.50 15.88 20.59
N PRO A 251 18.69 15.45 19.33
CA PRO A 251 18.20 16.18 18.17
C PRO A 251 16.67 16.22 18.09
N ILE A 252 15.96 15.20 18.55
CA ILE A 252 14.48 15.18 18.59
C ILE A 252 13.99 16.18 19.62
N ALA A 253 14.56 16.14 20.83
CA ALA A 253 14.22 17.09 21.89
C ALA A 253 14.58 18.53 21.49
N LYS A 254 15.67 18.74 20.75
CA LYS A 254 16.05 20.03 20.16
C LYS A 254 15.07 20.48 19.08
N SER A 255 14.62 19.57 18.23
CA SER A 255 13.59 19.82 17.21
C SER A 255 12.29 20.28 17.88
N ALA A 256 11.79 19.50 18.84
CA ALA A 256 10.61 19.87 19.63
C ALA A 256 10.81 21.20 20.39
N ALA A 257 12.02 21.50 20.88
CA ALA A 257 12.28 22.77 21.57
C ALA A 257 12.15 24.00 20.66
N VAL A 258 12.34 23.86 19.35
CA VAL A 258 12.27 24.96 18.38
C VAL A 258 10.86 25.50 18.26
N THR A 259 9.86 24.63 18.40
CA THR A 259 8.43 24.96 18.39
C THR A 259 7.83 24.99 19.80
N GLY A 260 8.64 24.90 20.86
CA GLY A 260 8.15 24.81 22.24
C GLY A 260 7.36 23.52 22.56
N GLY A 261 7.41 22.53 21.67
CA GLY A 261 6.55 21.35 21.61
C GLY A 261 5.66 21.39 20.36
N TYR A 262 4.81 20.39 20.19
CA TYR A 262 3.83 20.30 19.12
C TYR A 262 2.46 20.22 19.75
N ASP A 263 1.65 21.26 19.61
CA ASP A 263 0.25 21.18 20.01
C ASP A 263 -0.50 20.36 18.97
N VAL A 264 -1.23 19.34 19.39
CA VAL A 264 -2.00 18.48 18.48
C VAL A 264 -3.33 18.10 19.12
N THR A 265 -4.41 18.16 18.34
CA THR A 265 -5.76 17.77 18.76
C THR A 265 -6.19 16.50 18.02
N ILE A 266 -5.97 15.34 18.62
CA ILE A 266 -6.35 14.05 18.04
C ILE A 266 -7.88 13.86 18.17
N LEU A 267 -8.57 13.63 17.05
CA LEU A 267 -10.04 13.50 17.04
C LEU A 267 -10.56 12.09 17.33
N GLY A 268 -9.78 11.04 17.09
CA GLY A 268 -10.25 9.67 17.29
C GLY A 268 -9.15 8.62 17.18
N TRP A 269 -9.57 7.34 17.10
CA TRP A 269 -8.68 6.19 16.93
C TRP A 269 -8.70 5.67 15.48
N PRO A 270 -7.64 5.00 15.01
CA PRO A 270 -7.58 4.58 13.62
C PRO A 270 -8.60 3.47 13.34
N GLY A 271 -9.26 3.58 12.18
CA GLY A 271 -10.30 2.68 11.71
C GLY A 271 -11.64 2.76 12.45
N ASP A 272 -11.80 3.67 13.41
CA ASP A 272 -13.13 3.99 13.92
C ASP A 272 -13.98 4.65 12.81
N THR A 273 -15.27 4.33 12.79
CA THR A 273 -16.24 4.85 11.83
C THR A 273 -17.39 5.61 12.50
N TYR A 274 -18.12 6.40 11.73
CA TYR A 274 -19.32 7.14 12.16
C TYR A 274 -20.34 7.26 11.02
N ASP A 275 -21.58 7.63 11.33
CA ASP A 275 -22.62 7.91 10.34
C ASP A 275 -22.43 9.32 9.77
N THR A 276 -22.20 9.45 8.46
CA THR A 276 -22.02 10.75 7.79
C THR A 276 -23.33 11.52 7.63
N GLY A 277 -24.47 10.87 7.82
CA GLY A 277 -25.80 11.36 7.47
C GLY A 277 -26.08 11.37 5.97
N LYS A 278 -25.17 10.87 5.13
CA LYS A 278 -25.40 10.65 3.69
C LYS A 278 -26.22 9.37 3.49
N GLU A 279 -27.05 9.34 2.45
CA GLU A 279 -27.70 8.11 2.02
C GLU A 279 -26.71 7.25 1.24
N ASP A 280 -26.73 5.94 1.47
CA ASP A 280 -25.99 4.98 0.66
C ASP A 280 -26.70 4.77 -0.69
N ILE A 281 -25.99 5.04 -1.80
CA ILE A 281 -26.53 4.96 -3.16
C ILE A 281 -25.68 4.01 -4.01
N ALA A 282 -26.33 3.21 -4.85
CA ALA A 282 -25.65 2.18 -5.63
C ALA A 282 -24.63 2.73 -6.66
N ALA A 283 -24.69 4.02 -6.98
CA ALA A 283 -23.87 4.63 -8.04
C ALA A 283 -22.39 4.78 -7.69
N THR A 284 -22.03 4.80 -6.41
CA THR A 284 -20.65 5.04 -5.93
C THR A 284 -19.86 3.75 -5.73
N ALA A 285 -20.50 2.59 -5.77
CA ALA A 285 -19.90 1.28 -5.51
C ALA A 285 -19.29 1.06 -4.10
N TYR A 286 -19.44 2.03 -3.21
CA TYR A 286 -19.08 1.99 -1.79
C TYR A 286 -20.18 2.66 -0.95
N ASP A 287 -20.22 2.36 0.34
CA ASP A 287 -21.15 2.88 1.33
C ASP A 287 -20.76 4.30 1.79
N GLU A 288 -21.50 5.30 1.29
CA GLU A 288 -21.30 6.72 1.62
C GLU A 288 -21.78 7.10 3.03
N SER A 289 -22.64 6.27 3.64
CA SER A 289 -23.16 6.52 4.99
C SER A 289 -22.07 6.33 6.04
N VAL A 290 -20.99 5.64 5.71
CA VAL A 290 -19.86 5.36 6.60
C VAL A 290 -18.75 6.39 6.41
N GLY A 291 -18.54 7.19 7.47
CA GLY A 291 -17.41 8.10 7.60
C GLY A 291 -16.28 7.45 8.39
N TYR A 292 -15.05 7.83 8.09
CA TYR A 292 -13.86 7.31 8.73
C TYR A 292 -13.18 8.38 9.56
N VAL A 293 -12.63 8.01 10.72
CA VAL A 293 -11.71 8.90 11.43
C VAL A 293 -10.48 9.14 10.55
N THR A 294 -10.36 10.34 10.01
CA THR A 294 -9.25 10.77 9.15
C THR A 294 -8.36 11.72 9.95
N TYR A 295 -7.05 11.51 9.91
CA TYR A 295 -6.09 12.36 10.63
C TYR A 295 -5.55 13.48 9.77
N THR A 296 -5.11 14.57 10.39
CA THR A 296 -4.09 15.43 9.77
C THR A 296 -2.69 14.81 9.95
N TYR A 297 -1.67 15.33 9.26
CA TYR A 297 -0.31 14.81 9.41
C TYR A 297 0.20 14.82 10.86
N ALA A 298 -0.10 15.85 11.65
CA ALA A 298 0.30 16.00 13.04
C ALA A 298 -0.47 15.06 13.95
N GLU A 299 -1.77 14.86 13.70
CA GLU A 299 -2.58 13.88 14.43
C GLU A 299 -2.05 12.46 14.21
N TYR A 300 -1.73 12.11 12.97
CA TYR A 300 -1.08 10.84 12.61
C TYR A 300 0.28 10.67 13.30
N SER A 301 1.10 11.71 13.26
CA SER A 301 2.43 11.73 13.86
C SER A 301 2.40 11.59 15.38
N ALA A 302 1.53 12.35 16.05
CA ALA A 302 1.36 12.31 17.49
C ALA A 302 0.80 10.96 17.97
N MET A 303 -0.16 10.39 17.23
CA MET A 303 -0.69 9.06 17.50
C MET A 303 0.40 7.99 17.41
N ALA A 304 1.17 7.98 16.32
CA ALA A 304 2.27 7.03 16.10
C ALA A 304 3.30 7.12 17.24
N TRP A 305 3.76 8.34 17.54
CA TRP A 305 4.74 8.56 18.61
C TRP A 305 4.20 8.16 19.98
N ALA A 306 2.96 8.52 20.33
CA ALA A 306 2.40 8.23 21.65
C ALA A 306 2.26 6.72 21.90
N VAL A 307 1.85 5.95 20.89
CA VAL A 307 1.76 4.48 20.95
C VAL A 307 3.14 3.86 21.11
N CYS A 308 4.12 4.28 20.31
CA CYS A 308 5.52 3.84 20.43
C CYS A 308 6.10 4.15 21.82
N TYR A 309 5.92 5.39 22.28
CA TYR A 309 6.40 5.84 23.57
C TYR A 309 5.79 5.00 24.70
N TYR A 310 4.49 4.74 24.67
CA TYR A 310 3.85 3.88 25.65
C TYR A 310 4.45 2.47 25.64
N ALA A 311 4.59 1.85 24.46
CA ALA A 311 5.14 0.52 24.35
C ALA A 311 6.55 0.42 24.94
N GLU A 312 7.39 1.44 24.74
CA GLU A 312 8.81 1.43 25.11
C GLU A 312 9.09 1.98 26.51
N ARG A 313 8.14 2.68 27.14
CA ARG A 313 8.36 3.35 28.44
C ARG A 313 7.34 2.99 29.51
N CYS A 314 6.09 2.77 29.13
CA CYS A 314 4.99 2.62 30.06
C CYS A 314 4.57 1.15 30.21
N ASP A 315 4.57 0.40 29.10
CA ASP A 315 4.13 -1.00 29.09
C ASP A 315 5.16 -2.00 29.63
N MET A 316 6.39 -1.54 29.85
CA MET A 316 7.52 -2.39 30.23
C MET A 316 7.67 -2.51 31.74
N THR A 317 7.75 -3.74 32.24
CA THR A 317 8.07 -4.01 33.65
C THR A 317 9.51 -4.45 33.86
N ASP A 318 10.11 -3.95 34.95
CA ASP A 318 11.37 -4.42 35.52
C ASP A 318 11.11 -5.66 36.39
N THR A 319 11.64 -6.82 35.98
CA THR A 319 11.47 -8.07 36.72
C THR A 319 12.30 -8.17 38.02
N ASN A 320 13.20 -7.22 38.32
CA ASN A 320 14.11 -7.32 39.48
C ASN A 320 13.67 -6.52 40.72
N GLY A 321 12.75 -5.56 40.58
CA GLY A 321 12.06 -4.90 41.70
C GLY A 321 12.90 -3.89 42.51
N ASP A 322 14.07 -3.50 41.99
CA ASP A 322 15.01 -2.53 42.57
C ASP A 322 15.01 -1.15 41.85
N GLY A 323 14.24 -1.00 40.78
CA GLY A 323 13.90 0.30 40.20
C GLY A 323 15.09 1.04 39.56
N GLN A 324 16.14 0.31 39.18
CA GLN A 324 17.24 0.83 38.35
C GLN A 324 17.38 0.01 37.08
N ILE A 325 17.22 0.67 35.94
CA ILE A 325 17.36 0.07 34.61
C ILE A 325 18.85 0.06 34.24
N THR A 326 19.47 -1.11 34.13
CA THR A 326 20.81 -1.24 33.53
C THR A 326 20.83 -2.31 32.44
N GLY A 327 21.48 -1.99 31.31
CA GLY A 327 21.47 -2.79 30.09
C GLY A 327 21.99 -4.22 30.26
N ALA A 328 21.04 -5.15 30.43
CA ALA A 328 21.10 -6.60 30.18
C ALA A 328 19.85 -7.35 30.73
N GLU A 329 18.94 -6.67 31.42
CA GLU A 329 17.77 -7.29 32.09
C GLU A 329 16.59 -7.43 31.12
N ARG A 330 15.88 -8.58 31.16
CA ARG A 330 14.73 -8.83 30.27
C ARG A 330 13.52 -8.06 30.78
N GLN A 331 13.22 -6.96 30.11
CA GLN A 331 11.95 -6.27 30.24
C GLN A 331 10.84 -7.09 29.58
N THR A 332 9.63 -7.05 30.15
CA THR A 332 8.44 -7.69 29.56
C THR A 332 7.32 -6.68 29.41
N HIS A 333 6.64 -6.73 28.26
CA HIS A 333 5.43 -5.98 27.97
C HIS A 333 4.23 -6.58 28.72
N GLU A 334 3.50 -5.77 29.46
CA GLU A 334 2.29 -6.20 30.19
C GLU A 334 1.07 -6.30 29.29
N LEU A 335 0.83 -5.28 28.47
CA LEU A 335 -0.30 -5.21 27.57
C LEU A 335 0.05 -5.79 26.20
N PHE A 336 1.21 -5.42 25.65
CA PHE A 336 1.64 -5.87 24.32
C PHE A 336 2.39 -7.19 24.38
N THR A 337 1.75 -8.19 24.98
CA THR A 337 2.39 -9.46 25.34
C THR A 337 2.96 -10.25 24.16
N TRP A 338 2.47 -10.04 22.93
CA TRP A 338 3.03 -10.66 21.73
C TRP A 338 4.47 -10.22 21.44
N LEU A 339 4.86 -9.02 21.90
CA LEU A 339 6.22 -8.50 21.78
C LEU A 339 7.23 -9.28 22.65
N ASN A 340 6.75 -10.04 23.63
CA ASN A 340 7.58 -10.90 24.49
C ASN A 340 7.93 -12.25 23.84
N ASP A 341 7.24 -12.65 22.76
CA ASP A 341 7.45 -13.94 22.12
C ASP A 341 8.66 -13.89 21.17
N SER A 342 9.72 -14.62 21.52
CA SER A 342 10.92 -14.80 20.68
C SER A 342 10.76 -15.86 19.56
N ALA A 343 9.66 -16.62 19.54
CA ALA A 343 9.48 -17.79 18.68
C ALA A 343 8.66 -17.53 17.40
N GLY A 344 7.87 -16.44 17.33
CA GLY A 344 6.96 -16.16 16.21
C GLY A 344 7.61 -15.67 14.92
N TYR A 345 8.76 -15.00 15.01
CA TYR A 345 9.62 -14.60 13.89
C TYR A 345 11.08 -14.64 14.37
N GLN A 346 11.72 -15.82 14.25
CA GLN A 346 13.05 -16.13 14.81
C GLN A 346 14.24 -15.39 14.14
N THR A 347 14.04 -14.23 13.52
CA THR A 347 15.10 -13.49 12.83
C THR A 347 15.28 -12.04 13.28
N LEU A 348 14.44 -11.52 14.18
CA LEU A 348 14.61 -10.16 14.70
C LEU A 348 15.62 -10.17 15.86
N ASN A 349 16.91 -10.32 15.52
CA ASN A 349 18.06 -10.33 16.44
C ASN A 349 18.01 -9.16 17.45
N GLY A 350 17.40 -9.36 18.62
CA GLY A 350 17.49 -8.46 19.77
C GLY A 350 16.82 -7.09 19.61
N THR A 351 15.85 -6.93 18.70
CA THR A 351 15.12 -5.67 18.53
C THR A 351 13.85 -5.67 19.38
N ASN A 352 13.83 -4.90 20.47
CA ASN A 352 12.68 -4.77 21.38
C ASN A 352 11.76 -3.57 21.05
N TYR A 353 12.09 -2.77 20.03
CA TYR A 353 11.42 -1.50 19.75
C TYR A 353 10.09 -1.68 19.01
N VAL A 354 9.22 -0.69 19.18
CA VAL A 354 7.96 -0.54 18.42
C VAL A 354 8.10 0.71 17.57
N TYR A 355 7.88 0.56 16.27
CA TYR A 355 8.01 1.63 15.30
C TYR A 355 6.63 2.14 14.88
N GLY A 356 6.53 3.43 14.57
CA GLY A 356 5.30 4.02 14.07
C GLY A 356 4.99 3.56 12.65
N ASN A 357 5.96 3.59 11.73
CA ASN A 357 5.82 3.14 10.34
C ASN A 357 7.18 2.83 9.65
N ASP A 358 7.15 2.67 8.32
CA ASP A 358 8.31 2.51 7.41
C ASP A 358 8.38 3.66 6.38
N GLN A 359 7.77 4.82 6.67
CA GLN A 359 7.62 5.90 5.70
C GLN A 359 8.93 6.67 5.53
N PHE A 360 9.64 6.45 4.41
CA PHE A 360 10.83 7.24 4.03
C PHE A 360 10.60 7.94 2.70
N GLU A 361 11.47 8.90 2.37
CA GLU A 361 11.55 9.61 1.07
C GLU A 361 11.61 8.64 -0.12
N GLY A 362 10.46 8.11 -0.46
CA GLY A 362 10.14 7.27 -1.60
C GLY A 362 8.79 7.75 -2.12
N THR A 363 8.66 7.72 -3.44
CA THR A 363 7.51 8.30 -4.14
C THR A 363 6.18 7.70 -3.70
N LEU A 364 6.15 6.40 -3.41
CA LEU A 364 4.95 5.69 -2.97
C LEU A 364 4.23 6.36 -1.80
N TYR A 365 4.99 6.77 -0.77
CA TYR A 365 4.43 7.39 0.43
C TYR A 365 4.29 8.90 0.29
N LEU A 366 5.24 9.55 -0.40
CA LEU A 366 5.21 10.99 -0.58
C LEU A 366 3.99 11.43 -1.42
N THR A 367 3.63 10.70 -2.47
CA THR A 367 2.49 11.06 -3.33
C THR A 367 1.17 11.11 -2.55
N ALA A 368 0.92 10.16 -1.64
CA ALA A 368 -0.28 10.19 -0.80
C ALA A 368 -0.34 11.44 0.09
N TRP A 369 0.79 11.83 0.67
CA TRP A 369 0.88 13.07 1.46
C TRP A 369 0.63 14.31 0.61
N LEU A 370 1.17 14.36 -0.60
CA LEU A 370 0.97 15.49 -1.50
C LEU A 370 -0.50 15.67 -1.89
N LEU A 371 -1.18 14.57 -2.23
CA LEU A 371 -2.59 14.59 -2.59
C LEU A 371 -3.47 15.10 -1.44
N GLY A 372 -3.19 14.69 -0.20
CA GLY A 372 -3.90 15.18 1.00
C GLY A 372 -3.71 16.66 1.31
N ASN A 373 -2.78 17.34 0.61
CA ASN A 373 -2.50 18.77 0.74
C ASN A 373 -2.82 19.56 -0.55
N ASP A 374 -3.60 18.96 -1.47
CA ASP A 374 -3.92 19.53 -2.79
C ASP A 374 -2.66 19.92 -3.59
N ALA A 375 -1.57 19.16 -3.42
CA ALA A 375 -0.29 19.41 -4.07
C ALA A 375 -0.09 18.48 -5.28
N GLN A 376 0.21 19.07 -6.43
CA GLN A 376 0.59 18.36 -7.65
C GLN A 376 2.10 18.50 -7.89
N ILE A 377 2.76 17.41 -8.29
CA ILE A 377 4.23 17.40 -8.49
C ILE A 377 4.61 17.95 -9.87
N ILE A 378 3.82 17.58 -10.89
CA ILE A 378 4.14 17.72 -12.30
C ILE A 378 2.94 18.30 -13.05
N SER A 379 3.19 19.02 -14.14
CA SER A 379 2.16 19.53 -15.04
C SER A 379 1.34 18.41 -15.68
N ASP A 380 0.10 18.72 -16.09
CA ASP A 380 -0.81 17.78 -16.77
C ASP A 380 -0.24 17.20 -18.07
N ASP A 381 0.66 17.93 -18.74
CA ASP A 381 1.35 17.46 -19.95
C ASP A 381 2.64 16.67 -19.65
N TYR A 382 2.93 16.44 -18.36
CA TYR A 382 4.06 15.70 -17.80
C TYR A 382 5.44 16.24 -18.17
N LYS A 383 5.54 17.56 -18.43
CA LYS A 383 6.79 18.20 -18.92
C LYS A 383 7.44 19.16 -17.95
N SER A 384 6.74 19.61 -16.90
CA SER A 384 7.28 20.57 -15.93
C SER A 384 7.03 20.13 -14.50
N VAL A 385 8.06 20.18 -13.66
CA VAL A 385 7.98 20.02 -12.20
C VAL A 385 8.27 21.34 -11.47
N THR A 386 8.40 22.44 -12.22
CA THR A 386 8.57 23.81 -11.70
C THR A 386 7.23 24.53 -11.67
N ASP A 387 6.91 25.16 -10.54
CA ASP A 387 5.70 25.96 -10.36
C ASP A 387 5.65 27.10 -11.40
N PRO A 388 4.55 27.23 -12.17
CA PRO A 388 4.39 28.34 -13.12
C PRO A 388 4.14 29.70 -12.44
N GLY A 389 4.07 29.73 -11.11
CA GLY A 389 3.89 30.92 -10.27
C GLY A 389 2.45 31.14 -9.79
N ASP A 390 1.58 30.14 -9.97
CA ASP A 390 0.21 30.13 -9.48
C ASP A 390 -0.07 29.03 -8.45
N GLY A 391 0.92 28.19 -8.15
CA GLY A 391 0.81 27.11 -7.17
C GLY A 391 0.01 25.90 -7.66
N SER A 392 -0.35 25.82 -8.94
CA SER A 392 -1.13 24.70 -9.50
C SER A 392 -0.40 23.36 -9.46
N TYR A 393 0.93 23.38 -9.56
CA TYR A 393 1.81 22.23 -9.42
C TYR A 393 3.24 22.68 -9.11
N GLY A 394 4.12 21.73 -8.85
CA GLY A 394 5.56 21.93 -8.83
C GLY A 394 6.18 21.64 -7.47
N ILE A 395 7.40 21.10 -7.51
CA ILE A 395 8.19 20.77 -6.32
C ILE A 395 8.48 22.01 -5.47
N ASP A 396 8.58 23.18 -6.10
CA ASP A 396 8.80 24.47 -5.45
C ASP A 396 7.52 25.25 -5.12
N SER A 397 6.33 24.66 -5.32
CA SER A 397 5.08 25.23 -4.84
C SER A 397 5.00 25.20 -3.30
N GLU A 398 4.24 26.14 -2.72
CA GLU A 398 4.09 26.21 -1.26
C GLU A 398 3.36 24.97 -0.71
N ALA A 399 2.32 24.49 -1.40
CA ALA A 399 1.61 23.28 -1.02
C ALA A 399 2.52 22.03 -1.01
N PHE A 400 3.42 21.89 -2.00
CA PHE A 400 4.40 20.80 -2.00
C PHE A 400 5.38 20.94 -0.83
N LYS A 401 5.94 22.14 -0.61
CA LYS A 401 6.91 22.39 0.47
C LYS A 401 6.32 22.06 1.84
N GLU A 402 5.07 22.43 2.10
CA GLU A 402 4.37 22.14 3.36
C GLU A 402 4.13 20.64 3.55
N ALA A 403 3.56 19.97 2.56
CA ALA A 403 3.33 18.51 2.60
C ALA A 403 4.63 17.73 2.77
N TYR A 404 5.68 18.11 2.03
CA TYR A 404 7.00 17.50 2.16
C TYR A 404 7.62 17.78 3.53
N ALA A 405 7.47 18.99 4.08
CA ALA A 405 7.94 19.30 5.42
C ALA A 405 7.26 18.43 6.49
N ALA A 406 5.94 18.25 6.39
CA ALA A 406 5.19 17.38 7.28
C ALA A 406 5.66 15.91 7.13
N PHE A 407 5.87 15.44 5.89
CA PHE A 407 6.36 14.09 5.60
C PHE A 407 7.72 13.82 6.25
N LEU A 408 8.64 14.79 6.16
CA LEU A 408 9.94 14.71 6.80
C LEU A 408 9.85 14.82 8.33
N ALA A 409 8.98 15.68 8.85
CA ALA A 409 8.78 15.87 10.28
C ALA A 409 8.30 14.57 10.94
N PHE A 410 7.43 13.79 10.29
CA PHE A 410 7.07 12.45 10.77
C PHE A 410 8.30 11.59 11.08
N GLY A 411 9.23 11.49 10.13
CA GLY A 411 10.46 10.72 10.29
C GLY A 411 11.49 11.35 11.23
N SER A 412 11.62 12.68 11.25
CA SER A 412 12.69 13.38 11.96
C SER A 412 12.34 13.81 13.38
N ASP A 413 11.09 14.20 13.62
CA ASP A 413 10.64 14.86 14.85
C ASP A 413 9.85 13.95 15.75
N TRP A 414 9.14 13.00 15.15
CA TRP A 414 8.35 12.00 15.87
C TRP A 414 9.09 10.66 15.95
N ASN A 415 10.14 10.46 15.14
CA ASN A 415 11.09 9.32 15.16
C ASN A 415 10.42 7.95 15.29
N ALA A 416 9.33 7.77 14.55
CA ALA A 416 8.54 6.57 14.63
C ALA A 416 8.87 5.62 13.47
N ASN A 417 10.13 5.47 13.04
CA ASN A 417 10.44 4.82 11.76
C ASN A 417 11.40 3.61 11.82
N SER A 418 11.12 2.56 11.03
CA SER A 418 11.72 1.22 11.14
C SER A 418 12.91 0.91 10.20
N TYR A 419 13.00 1.47 8.99
CA TYR A 419 14.03 1.10 7.97
C TYR A 419 15.50 1.21 8.43
N PHE A 420 15.81 2.05 9.42
CA PHE A 420 17.16 2.21 9.95
C PHE A 420 17.41 1.43 11.26
N SER A 421 16.56 0.45 11.57
CA SER A 421 16.80 -0.53 12.65
C SER A 421 17.95 -1.47 12.28
N GLY A 422 19.17 -0.96 12.39
CA GLY A 422 20.43 -1.63 12.03
C GLY A 422 21.63 -0.73 12.30
N SER A 423 22.00 -0.57 13.59
CA SER A 423 23.31 0.00 13.96
C SER A 423 24.43 -0.74 13.23
N PRO A 424 25.58 -0.11 12.90
CA PRO A 424 26.71 -0.70 12.15
C PRO A 424 27.42 -1.93 12.76
N GLU A 425 26.82 -2.56 13.76
CA GLU A 425 27.17 -3.89 14.26
C GLU A 425 26.44 -5.01 13.50
N VAL A 426 25.36 -4.73 12.78
CA VAL A 426 24.66 -5.71 11.94
C VAL A 426 24.89 -5.38 10.48
N GLY A 427 25.45 -6.33 9.74
CA GLY A 427 25.85 -6.19 8.35
C GLY A 427 24.65 -6.08 7.41
N LYS A 428 24.55 -6.99 6.43
CA LYS A 428 23.49 -7.01 5.41
C LYS A 428 22.11 -7.44 5.97
N ASP A 429 21.88 -7.18 7.26
CA ASP A 429 20.84 -7.80 8.10
C ASP A 429 19.87 -6.75 8.70
N SER A 430 19.73 -5.56 8.08
CA SER A 430 18.69 -4.59 8.45
C SER A 430 17.30 -5.18 8.25
N ILE A 431 16.44 -5.11 9.26
CA ILE A 431 15.05 -5.53 9.18
C ILE A 431 14.27 -4.39 8.54
N GLY A 432 13.85 -4.54 7.28
CA GLY A 432 12.99 -3.55 6.61
C GLY A 432 11.59 -3.49 7.24
N GLY A 433 10.87 -2.38 7.09
CA GLY A 433 9.59 -2.20 7.78
C GLY A 433 8.51 -3.20 7.38
N TRP A 434 8.58 -3.80 6.19
CA TRP A 434 7.74 -4.96 5.82
C TRP A 434 7.83 -6.11 6.84
N LEU A 435 9.05 -6.47 7.25
CA LEU A 435 9.27 -7.53 8.25
C LEU A 435 8.84 -7.08 9.64
N THR A 436 9.02 -5.80 9.95
CA THR A 436 8.62 -5.20 11.24
C THR A 436 7.10 -5.18 11.40
N PHE A 437 6.36 -4.79 10.35
CA PHE A 437 4.90 -4.81 10.36
C PHE A 437 4.36 -6.23 10.43
N ASN A 438 4.86 -7.14 9.60
CA ASN A 438 4.51 -8.58 9.68
C ASN A 438 4.85 -9.21 11.03
N GLY A 439 5.86 -8.68 11.74
CA GLY A 439 6.22 -9.08 13.09
C GLY A 439 5.38 -8.43 14.21
N GLY A 440 4.37 -7.61 13.88
CA GLY A 440 3.52 -6.92 14.85
C GLY A 440 4.23 -5.81 15.63
N ARG A 441 5.34 -5.27 15.10
CA ARG A 441 6.19 -4.25 15.74
C ARG A 441 6.06 -2.86 15.12
N CYS A 442 5.21 -2.72 14.10
CA CYS A 442 4.98 -1.46 13.41
C CYS A 442 3.51 -1.06 13.61
N VAL A 443 3.24 0.17 14.06
CA VAL A 443 1.88 0.65 14.40
C VAL A 443 1.07 0.85 13.13
N PHE A 444 1.65 1.56 12.16
CA PHE A 444 1.11 1.87 10.84
C PHE A 444 2.03 1.35 9.75
N TYR A 445 1.50 1.10 8.55
CA TYR A 445 2.27 0.66 7.39
C TYR A 445 1.55 0.97 6.09
N GLY A 446 2.26 1.35 5.02
CA GLY A 446 1.64 1.49 3.71
C GLY A 446 1.30 0.14 3.11
N ILE A 447 0.07 -0.03 2.65
CA ILE A 447 -0.45 -1.30 2.16
C ILE A 447 -0.92 -1.13 0.72
N GLY A 448 -0.47 -2.01 -0.18
CA GLY A 448 -1.13 -2.24 -1.46
C GLY A 448 -2.17 -3.33 -1.34
N THR A 449 -3.22 -3.31 -2.18
CA THR A 449 -4.23 -4.40 -2.21
C THR A 449 -3.63 -5.80 -2.39
N TRP A 450 -2.44 -5.89 -2.99
CA TRP A 450 -1.67 -7.14 -3.20
C TRP A 450 -0.98 -7.69 -1.94
N ASP A 451 -0.88 -6.91 -0.86
CA ASP A 451 -0.19 -7.32 0.37
C ASP A 451 -1.06 -8.20 1.29
N LEU A 452 -2.38 -8.20 1.08
CA LEU A 452 -3.37 -8.89 1.91
C LEU A 452 -3.13 -10.40 1.98
N ALA A 453 -2.73 -11.02 0.86
CA ALA A 453 -2.38 -12.44 0.83
C ALA A 453 -1.26 -12.76 1.83
N THR A 454 -0.30 -11.86 2.04
CA THR A 454 0.78 -12.06 3.01
C THR A 454 0.27 -11.88 4.44
N PHE A 455 -0.56 -10.88 4.69
CA PHE A 455 -1.11 -10.62 6.03
C PHE A 455 -1.98 -11.75 6.56
N ASN A 456 -2.66 -12.48 5.66
CA ASN A 456 -3.38 -13.72 6.00
C ASN A 456 -2.47 -14.86 6.50
N SER A 457 -1.15 -14.75 6.33
CA SER A 457 -0.18 -15.70 6.92
C SER A 457 0.19 -15.36 8.37
N ALA A 458 -0.07 -14.13 8.82
CA ALA A 458 0.29 -13.70 10.16
C ALA A 458 -0.68 -14.25 11.20
N ARG A 459 -0.17 -14.50 12.41
CA ARG A 459 -1.03 -14.84 13.54
C ARG A 459 -1.76 -13.58 14.00
N LYS A 460 -3.09 -13.65 14.15
CA LYS A 460 -3.94 -12.50 14.50
C LYS A 460 -3.50 -11.83 15.82
N GLU A 461 -3.01 -12.61 16.79
CA GLU A 461 -2.48 -12.08 18.05
C GLU A 461 -1.18 -11.27 17.91
N VAL A 462 -0.48 -11.39 16.77
CA VAL A 462 0.72 -10.62 16.44
C VAL A 462 0.35 -9.44 15.54
N LEU A 463 -0.39 -9.71 14.47
CA LEU A 463 -0.80 -8.73 13.48
C LEU A 463 -2.28 -8.94 13.15
N ASP A 464 -3.12 -7.98 13.58
CA ASP A 464 -4.49 -7.86 13.14
C ASP A 464 -4.62 -6.59 12.29
N VAL A 465 -4.49 -6.76 10.97
CA VAL A 465 -4.45 -5.64 10.03
C VAL A 465 -5.84 -5.04 9.88
N GLY A 466 -5.90 -3.72 9.78
CA GLY A 466 -6.86 -3.15 8.84
C GLY A 466 -6.48 -1.74 8.45
N ILE A 467 -7.40 -1.07 7.78
CA ILE A 467 -7.11 0.00 6.84
C ILE A 467 -7.68 1.30 7.40
N MET A 468 -7.00 2.40 7.10
CA MET A 468 -7.44 3.74 7.47
C MET A 468 -7.16 4.72 6.33
N PRO A 469 -7.86 5.87 6.30
CA PRO A 469 -7.55 6.95 5.37
C PRO A 469 -6.09 7.42 5.50
N GLU A 470 -5.52 7.85 4.38
CA GLU A 470 -4.27 8.62 4.40
C GLU A 470 -4.48 9.96 5.12
N PRO A 471 -3.45 10.51 5.78
CA PRO A 471 -3.58 11.79 6.47
C PRO A 471 -3.75 12.95 5.48
N VAL A 472 -4.45 14.00 5.93
CA VAL A 472 -4.71 15.23 5.17
C VAL A 472 -3.94 16.43 5.70
N SER A 473 -4.03 17.55 4.99
CA SER A 473 -3.47 18.84 5.40
C SER A 473 -3.79 19.23 6.85
N GLU A 474 -2.85 19.94 7.47
CA GLU A 474 -3.05 20.53 8.80
C GLU A 474 -4.13 21.62 8.83
N ASP A 475 -4.49 22.18 7.67
CA ASP A 475 -5.59 23.15 7.54
C ASP A 475 -6.94 22.59 8.03
N PHE A 476 -7.08 21.25 8.05
CA PHE A 476 -8.26 20.57 8.58
C PHE A 476 -8.17 20.26 10.08
N SER A 477 -7.09 20.63 10.77
CA SER A 477 -6.93 20.37 12.21
C SER A 477 -7.87 21.26 13.04
N PRO A 478 -8.45 20.78 14.15
CA PRO A 478 -9.05 21.66 15.13
C PRO A 478 -8.05 22.68 15.64
N TYR A 479 -6.83 22.22 15.91
CA TYR A 479 -5.70 23.05 16.28
C TYR A 479 -4.43 22.19 16.26
N ALA A 480 -3.40 22.67 15.56
CA ALA A 480 -2.06 22.11 15.63
C ALA A 480 -0.98 23.22 15.61
N THR A 481 0.14 22.98 16.29
CA THR A 481 1.38 23.73 16.06
C THR A 481 2.48 22.75 15.65
N VAL A 482 3.06 23.00 14.47
CA VAL A 482 4.04 22.10 13.84
C VAL A 482 5.31 22.85 13.47
N LYS A 483 6.33 22.09 13.11
CA LYS A 483 7.55 22.63 12.49
C LYS A 483 7.34 22.72 10.98
N GLY A 484 7.19 23.94 10.47
CA GLY A 484 6.93 24.21 9.05
C GLY A 484 8.15 24.01 8.13
N PRO A 485 8.01 24.32 6.83
CA PRO A 485 9.02 24.07 5.80
C PRO A 485 10.32 24.87 5.96
N ASP A 486 10.30 25.95 6.74
CA ASP A 486 11.49 26.74 7.12
C ASP A 486 12.01 26.41 8.52
N TYR A 487 11.53 25.31 9.13
CA TYR A 487 11.83 24.91 10.50
C TYR A 487 11.47 25.96 11.57
N THR A 488 10.45 26.77 11.28
CA THR A 488 9.80 27.66 12.24
C THR A 488 8.49 27.05 12.72
N GLU A 489 8.04 27.47 13.90
CA GLU A 489 6.69 27.14 14.38
C GLU A 489 5.64 27.72 13.44
N VAL A 490 4.68 26.88 13.04
CA VAL A 490 3.50 27.28 12.27
C VAL A 490 2.26 26.73 12.97
N ALA A 491 1.25 27.56 13.14
CA ALA A 491 -0.02 27.19 13.75
C ALA A 491 -1.08 26.97 12.66
N TYR A 492 -1.74 25.82 12.72
CA TYR A 492 -2.80 25.41 11.83
C TYR A 492 -4.10 25.25 12.61
N HIS A 493 -5.20 25.61 11.96
CA HIS A 493 -6.55 25.49 12.48
C HIS A 493 -7.52 25.55 11.33
N ASN A 494 -8.65 24.88 11.49
CA ASN A 494 -9.78 25.07 10.60
C ASN A 494 -10.31 26.50 10.75
N ALA A 495 -10.13 27.31 9.70
CA ALA A 495 -10.48 28.72 9.69
C ALA A 495 -12.00 28.98 9.90
N THR A 496 -12.84 27.98 9.65
CA THR A 496 -14.30 28.07 9.81
C THR A 496 -14.73 27.60 11.20
N LEU A 497 -14.31 26.40 11.60
CA LEU A 497 -14.76 25.72 12.82
C LEU A 497 -14.00 26.19 14.08
N ASN A 498 -12.76 26.67 13.94
CA ASN A 498 -11.97 27.29 15.01
C ASN A 498 -11.37 28.64 14.58
N ALA A 499 -12.21 29.57 14.12
CA ALA A 499 -11.80 30.91 13.70
C ALA A 499 -11.02 31.73 14.78
N ALA A 500 -11.05 31.29 16.04
CA ALA A 500 -10.29 31.90 17.12
C ALA A 500 -8.79 31.55 17.06
N ASN A 501 -8.41 30.50 16.33
CA ASN A 501 -7.08 29.92 16.28
C ASN A 501 -6.51 29.67 17.69
N THR A 502 -7.27 28.92 18.50
CA THR A 502 -6.90 28.62 19.88
C THR A 502 -6.95 27.13 20.18
N PRO A 503 -6.09 26.62 21.08
CA PRO A 503 -6.15 25.24 21.54
C PRO A 503 -7.52 24.83 22.10
N ILE A 504 -7.94 23.60 21.82
CA ILE A 504 -9.15 22.97 22.33
C ILE A 504 -8.88 22.43 23.73
N ASN A 505 -9.35 23.15 24.76
CA ASN A 505 -9.02 22.84 26.16
C ASN A 505 -10.12 22.06 26.90
N ASP A 506 -11.30 21.90 26.29
CA ASP A 506 -12.48 21.24 26.87
C ASP A 506 -12.87 19.96 26.11
N THR A 507 -13.94 19.31 26.53
CA THR A 507 -14.39 18.03 25.94
C THR A 507 -15.42 18.22 24.82
N SER A 508 -15.49 19.39 24.18
CA SER A 508 -16.47 19.66 23.11
C SER A 508 -16.31 18.72 21.91
N LEU A 509 -15.09 18.27 21.63
CA LEU A 509 -14.79 17.33 20.55
C LEU A 509 -14.60 15.89 21.03
N PHE A 510 -14.95 15.56 22.28
CA PHE A 510 -14.90 14.18 22.76
C PHE A 510 -16.07 13.38 22.20
N ALA A 511 -15.77 12.25 21.55
CA ALA A 511 -16.73 11.50 20.74
C ALA A 511 -16.92 10.03 21.16
N TYR A 512 -16.59 9.66 22.40
CA TYR A 512 -16.54 8.25 22.83
C TYR A 512 -17.39 7.95 24.06
N ASP A 513 -17.89 6.71 24.16
CA ASP A 513 -18.45 6.16 25.40
C ASP A 513 -17.37 5.50 26.28
N GLU A 514 -17.78 4.80 27.35
CA GLU A 514 -16.86 4.12 28.28
C GLU A 514 -16.19 2.87 27.70
N ASP A 515 -16.72 2.33 26.61
CA ASP A 515 -16.22 1.15 25.90
C ASP A 515 -15.43 1.52 24.64
N TRP A 516 -15.16 2.82 24.43
CA TRP A 516 -14.52 3.38 23.24
C TRP A 516 -15.31 3.20 21.94
N ASN A 517 -16.64 3.11 22.02
CA ASN A 517 -17.48 3.25 20.84
C ASN A 517 -17.68 4.72 20.50
N VAL A 518 -17.68 5.04 19.21
CA VAL A 518 -17.97 6.40 18.74
C VAL A 518 -19.45 6.70 19.00
N ILE A 519 -19.71 7.74 19.80
CA ILE A 519 -21.05 8.31 19.98
C ILE A 519 -21.31 9.51 19.07
N ALA A 520 -20.23 10.10 18.54
CA ALA A 520 -20.19 11.29 17.70
C ALA A 520 -20.98 12.50 18.27
N ASN A 521 -20.63 13.70 17.83
CA ASN A 521 -21.43 14.89 18.13
C ASN A 521 -21.26 15.89 16.98
N ASP A 522 -22.23 16.78 16.79
CA ASP A 522 -22.27 17.72 15.66
C ASP A 522 -20.94 18.48 15.44
N ALA A 523 -20.22 18.85 16.50
CA ALA A 523 -18.97 19.59 16.39
C ALA A 523 -17.81 18.70 15.93
N TRP A 524 -17.71 17.48 16.46
CA TRP A 524 -16.72 16.50 16.04
C TRP A 524 -16.98 16.01 14.61
N GLU A 525 -18.25 15.73 14.28
CA GLU A 525 -18.67 15.28 12.94
C GLU A 525 -18.36 16.32 11.88
N ALA A 526 -18.53 17.61 12.19
CA ALA A 526 -18.19 18.69 11.26
C ALA A 526 -16.72 18.63 10.81
N TYR A 527 -15.79 18.39 11.75
CA TYR A 527 -14.37 18.22 11.40
C TYR A 527 -14.12 16.97 10.55
N GLN A 528 -14.73 15.84 10.89
CA GLN A 528 -14.50 14.60 10.14
C GLN A 528 -15.11 14.64 8.75
N ASN A 529 -16.30 15.23 8.60
CA ASN A 529 -16.99 15.38 7.33
C ASN A 529 -16.18 16.22 6.33
N GLU A 530 -15.55 17.31 6.78
CA GLU A 530 -14.70 18.13 5.92
C GLU A 530 -13.45 17.38 5.44
N ARG A 531 -13.00 16.35 6.17
CA ARG A 531 -11.83 15.54 5.80
C ARG A 531 -12.16 14.40 4.85
N GLN A 532 -13.42 13.95 4.80
CA GLN A 532 -13.78 12.72 4.07
C GLN A 532 -13.43 12.80 2.58
N ASP A 533 -13.50 13.98 1.98
CA ASP A 533 -13.28 14.17 0.53
C ASP A 533 -11.89 14.76 0.24
N GLN A 534 -10.94 14.65 1.19
CA GLN A 534 -9.62 15.29 1.11
C GLN A 534 -8.45 14.30 1.16
N TRP A 535 -8.65 13.10 1.68
CA TRP A 535 -7.62 12.06 1.67
C TRP A 535 -7.65 11.30 0.35
N PHE A 536 -6.49 10.88 -0.13
CA PHE A 536 -6.39 10.09 -1.36
C PHE A 536 -5.41 8.94 -1.17
N ALA A 537 -5.82 7.75 -1.61
CA ALA A 537 -4.89 6.66 -1.84
C ALA A 537 -4.18 6.86 -3.19
N ARG A 538 -2.94 6.41 -3.27
CA ARG A 538 -2.24 6.33 -4.54
C ARG A 538 -2.79 5.15 -5.32
N LEU A 539 -3.19 5.36 -6.57
CA LEU A 539 -3.60 4.30 -7.48
C LEU A 539 -2.41 3.90 -8.36
N ASP A 540 -2.16 2.59 -8.43
CA ASP A 540 -1.16 1.95 -9.26
C ASP A 540 -1.81 0.89 -10.15
N THR A 541 -1.20 0.62 -11.29
CA THR A 541 -1.61 -0.44 -12.19
C THR A 541 -0.44 -0.94 -13.04
N VAL A 542 -0.45 -2.24 -13.32
CA VAL A 542 0.33 -2.85 -14.40
C VAL A 542 -0.61 -3.59 -15.36
N GLY A 543 -0.32 -3.58 -16.65
CA GLY A 543 -1.22 -4.12 -17.68
C GLY A 543 -0.60 -5.29 -18.44
N TYR A 544 -1.40 -6.23 -18.91
CA TYR A 544 -1.00 -7.27 -19.85
C TYR A 544 -0.94 -6.68 -21.28
N GLY A 545 0.23 -6.72 -21.91
CA GLY A 545 0.44 -6.34 -23.30
C GLY A 545 0.86 -7.53 -24.16
N VAL A 546 0.58 -7.43 -25.45
CA VAL A 546 0.94 -8.45 -26.46
C VAL A 546 2.13 -7.97 -27.28
N ASN A 547 3.10 -8.85 -27.50
CA ASN A 547 4.25 -8.58 -28.35
C ASN A 547 3.81 -8.38 -29.81
N ALA A 548 4.07 -7.20 -30.36
CA ALA A 548 3.68 -6.86 -31.73
C ALA A 548 4.38 -7.72 -32.79
N ASP A 549 5.46 -8.43 -32.46
CA ASP A 549 6.15 -9.34 -33.39
C ASP A 549 5.30 -10.58 -33.75
N LEU A 550 4.27 -10.90 -32.96
CA LEU A 550 3.28 -11.91 -33.33
C LEU A 550 2.53 -11.58 -34.63
N SER A 551 2.39 -10.30 -34.97
CA SER A 551 1.77 -9.85 -36.24
C SER A 551 2.56 -10.24 -37.49
N ASP A 552 3.84 -10.59 -37.33
CA ASP A 552 4.73 -10.99 -38.43
C ASP A 552 4.76 -12.52 -38.65
N LEU A 553 3.99 -13.31 -37.89
CA LEU A 553 3.90 -14.75 -38.03
C LEU A 553 3.22 -15.15 -39.36
N GLY A 554 3.59 -16.32 -39.87
CA GLY A 554 2.96 -16.89 -41.07
C GLY A 554 1.53 -17.38 -40.79
N GLU A 555 0.76 -17.65 -41.85
CA GLU A 555 -0.65 -18.11 -41.75
C GLU A 555 -0.86 -19.33 -40.84
N GLU A 556 0.14 -20.22 -40.69
CA GLU A 556 0.03 -21.40 -39.82
C GLU A 556 0.09 -21.07 -38.30
N ASP A 557 0.64 -19.91 -37.93
CA ASP A 557 0.83 -19.47 -36.54
C ASP A 557 0.04 -18.18 -36.23
N SER A 558 -0.81 -17.69 -37.14
CA SER A 558 -1.54 -16.42 -36.95
C SER A 558 -2.54 -16.46 -35.80
N TRP A 559 -3.08 -17.64 -35.48
CA TRP A 559 -3.99 -17.86 -34.34
C TRP A 559 -3.36 -17.45 -32.99
N LYS A 560 -2.03 -17.42 -32.90
CA LYS A 560 -1.31 -17.04 -31.66
C LYS A 560 -1.49 -15.58 -31.28
N LEU A 561 -1.68 -14.71 -32.27
CA LEU A 561 -1.91 -13.28 -32.04
C LEU A 561 -3.26 -13.08 -31.32
N ASP A 562 -4.30 -13.70 -31.87
CA ASP A 562 -5.65 -13.66 -31.30
C ASP A 562 -5.68 -14.37 -29.93
N ALA A 563 -4.95 -15.48 -29.78
CA ALA A 563 -4.83 -16.16 -28.50
C ALA A 563 -4.09 -15.33 -27.44
N ALA A 564 -3.02 -14.61 -27.80
CA ALA A 564 -2.32 -13.74 -26.86
C ALA A 564 -3.19 -12.55 -26.41
N ALA A 565 -3.97 -11.97 -27.33
CA ALA A 565 -4.93 -10.92 -27.02
C ALA A 565 -6.07 -11.43 -26.13
N ASP A 566 -6.61 -12.62 -26.42
CA ASP A 566 -7.63 -13.27 -25.61
C ASP A 566 -7.12 -13.65 -24.21
N LEU A 567 -5.85 -14.07 -24.08
CA LEU A 567 -5.25 -14.31 -22.77
C LEU A 567 -5.19 -13.03 -21.93
N CYS A 568 -4.78 -11.90 -22.52
CA CYS A 568 -4.81 -10.61 -21.83
C CYS A 568 -6.24 -10.25 -21.40
N ALA A 569 -7.21 -10.40 -22.30
CA ALA A 569 -8.62 -10.14 -22.02
C ALA A 569 -9.21 -11.08 -20.96
N TYR A 570 -8.85 -12.37 -20.97
CA TYR A 570 -9.27 -13.33 -19.97
C TYR A 570 -8.72 -12.98 -18.59
N LEU A 571 -7.42 -12.68 -18.47
CA LEU A 571 -6.82 -12.36 -17.18
C LEU A 571 -7.36 -11.05 -16.58
N THR A 572 -7.84 -10.12 -17.42
CA THR A 572 -8.42 -8.84 -17.00
C THR A 572 -9.94 -8.90 -16.80
N MET A 573 -10.70 -9.47 -17.73
CA MET A 573 -12.17 -9.33 -17.83
C MET A 573 -12.95 -10.64 -17.67
N ASP A 574 -12.33 -11.78 -17.35
CA ASP A 574 -13.10 -12.95 -16.94
C ASP A 574 -13.53 -12.81 -15.47
N GLU A 575 -14.84 -12.73 -15.24
CA GLU A 575 -15.44 -12.55 -13.91
C GLU A 575 -14.99 -13.61 -12.91
N THR A 576 -14.89 -14.87 -13.35
CA THR A 576 -14.51 -15.99 -12.47
C THR A 576 -13.03 -15.91 -12.09
N THR A 577 -12.19 -15.47 -13.02
CA THR A 577 -10.77 -15.17 -12.77
C THR A 577 -10.58 -14.01 -11.79
N GLN A 578 -11.30 -12.89 -11.98
CA GLN A 578 -11.23 -11.73 -11.08
C GLN A 578 -11.71 -12.06 -9.66
N LEU A 579 -12.77 -12.87 -9.55
CA LEU A 579 -13.26 -13.39 -8.28
C LEU A 579 -12.20 -14.25 -7.57
N ALA A 580 -11.54 -15.15 -8.29
CA ALA A 580 -10.51 -16.02 -7.74
C ALA A 580 -9.26 -15.25 -7.27
N LEU A 581 -8.85 -14.23 -8.02
CA LEU A 581 -7.76 -13.32 -7.66
C LEU A 581 -8.07 -12.51 -6.40
N THR A 582 -9.31 -12.06 -6.26
CA THR A 582 -9.77 -11.33 -5.07
C THR A 582 -9.80 -12.23 -3.84
N TYR A 583 -10.36 -13.45 -3.94
CA TYR A 583 -10.30 -14.44 -2.85
C TYR A 583 -8.87 -14.83 -2.47
N ALA A 584 -7.95 -14.83 -3.43
CA ALA A 584 -6.55 -15.13 -3.16
C ALA A 584 -5.83 -14.01 -2.39
N GLY A 585 -6.43 -12.83 -2.27
CA GLY A 585 -5.79 -11.62 -1.73
C GLY A 585 -4.70 -11.08 -2.64
N SER A 586 -4.73 -11.44 -3.93
CA SER A 586 -3.71 -11.03 -4.92
C SER A 586 -4.00 -9.65 -5.51
N GLN A 587 -5.26 -9.20 -5.50
CA GLN A 587 -5.70 -7.86 -5.93
C GLN A 587 -7.15 -7.60 -5.46
N LEU A 588 -7.59 -6.35 -5.54
CA LEU A 588 -9.01 -6.02 -5.58
C LEU A 588 -9.58 -6.32 -6.97
N THR A 589 -10.86 -6.67 -7.06
CA THR A 589 -11.51 -6.89 -8.35
C THR A 589 -11.48 -5.64 -9.22
N THR A 590 -11.24 -5.84 -10.52
CA THR A 590 -11.29 -4.78 -11.53
C THR A 590 -12.72 -4.43 -11.95
N PHE A 591 -13.71 -5.27 -11.61
CA PHE A 591 -15.13 -5.05 -11.92
C PHE A 591 -15.84 -4.25 -10.82
N VAL A 592 -16.57 -3.21 -11.22
CA VAL A 592 -17.33 -2.36 -10.31
C VAL A 592 -18.41 -3.17 -9.56
N ASP A 593 -19.21 -3.95 -10.28
CA ASP A 593 -20.31 -4.75 -9.69
C ASP A 593 -19.79 -5.84 -8.75
N GLN A 594 -18.65 -6.47 -9.08
CA GLN A 594 -18.01 -7.40 -8.16
C GLN A 594 -17.50 -6.71 -6.89
N GLY A 595 -17.07 -5.45 -7.01
CA GLY A 595 -16.71 -4.61 -5.86
C GLY A 595 -17.91 -4.39 -4.93
N ILE A 596 -19.07 -4.07 -5.51
CA ILE A 596 -20.34 -3.95 -4.77
C ILE A 596 -20.67 -5.28 -4.07
N ASP A 597 -20.60 -6.40 -4.79
CA ASP A 597 -20.83 -7.73 -4.22
C ASP A 597 -19.85 -8.07 -3.09
N TYR A 598 -18.59 -7.67 -3.22
CA TYR A 598 -17.55 -7.86 -2.21
C TYR A 598 -17.85 -7.11 -0.91
N LEU A 599 -18.44 -5.92 -1.01
CA LEU A 599 -18.88 -5.14 0.14
C LEU A 599 -20.13 -5.73 0.79
N TYR A 600 -21.18 -5.95 -0.02
CA TYR A 600 -22.52 -6.36 0.42
C TYR A 600 -22.77 -7.87 0.30
N TYR A 601 -21.72 -8.69 0.44
CA TYR A 601 -21.81 -10.14 0.26
C TYR A 601 -22.76 -10.84 1.26
N LYS A 602 -23.06 -10.20 2.40
CA LYS A 602 -23.96 -10.75 3.42
C LYS A 602 -25.40 -10.36 3.17
N ASN A 603 -26.31 -11.32 3.36
CA ASN A 603 -27.75 -11.13 3.22
C ASN A 603 -28.37 -10.18 4.29
N ASP A 604 -27.65 -9.86 5.37
CA ASP A 604 -28.14 -9.02 6.46
C ASP A 604 -27.70 -7.55 6.36
N VAL A 605 -26.76 -7.23 5.45
CA VAL A 605 -26.44 -5.84 5.10
C VAL A 605 -27.43 -5.43 4.02
N THR A 606 -28.16 -4.34 4.26
CA THR A 606 -29.13 -3.86 3.27
C THR A 606 -28.35 -3.22 2.13
N ALA A 607 -28.30 -3.90 0.98
CA ALA A 607 -27.73 -3.32 -0.22
C ALA A 607 -28.51 -2.04 -0.60
N PRO A 608 -27.85 -1.01 -1.15
CA PRO A 608 -28.50 0.24 -1.55
C PRO A 608 -29.61 0.01 -2.59
N GLU A 609 -30.50 1.00 -2.73
CA GLU A 609 -31.66 0.93 -3.62
C GLU A 609 -31.21 0.70 -5.08
N GLY A 610 -31.64 -0.41 -5.68
CA GLY A 610 -31.32 -0.77 -7.07
C GLY A 610 -30.54 -2.08 -7.25
N LEU A 611 -30.03 -2.66 -6.16
CA LEU A 611 -29.33 -3.96 -6.18
C LEU A 611 -30.29 -5.12 -5.83
N THR A 612 -30.31 -6.19 -6.61
CA THR A 612 -31.14 -7.38 -6.33
C THR A 612 -30.34 -8.68 -6.38
N GLU A 613 -30.29 -9.36 -5.22
CA GLU A 613 -29.89 -10.76 -4.96
C GLU A 613 -28.38 -11.08 -4.96
N THR A 614 -27.99 -11.98 -4.04
CA THR A 614 -26.63 -12.43 -3.71
C THR A 614 -25.73 -12.60 -4.93
N GLY A 615 -24.66 -11.83 -4.96
CA GLY A 615 -23.71 -11.83 -6.06
C GLY A 615 -22.47 -12.70 -5.88
N SER A 616 -21.45 -12.38 -6.65
CA SER A 616 -20.26 -13.21 -6.95
C SER A 616 -19.49 -13.68 -5.70
N PHE A 617 -19.63 -12.97 -4.58
CA PHE A 617 -18.94 -13.22 -3.31
C PHE A 617 -19.75 -14.04 -2.28
N SER A 618 -20.80 -14.76 -2.69
CA SER A 618 -21.64 -15.55 -1.76
C SER A 618 -20.88 -16.63 -0.95
N ASN A 619 -19.73 -17.06 -1.45
CA ASN A 619 -18.86 -18.07 -0.82
C ASN A 619 -17.73 -17.44 0.01
N MET A 620 -17.76 -16.13 0.24
CA MET A 620 -16.78 -15.46 1.09
C MET A 620 -17.06 -15.72 2.57
N ILE A 621 -15.99 -15.87 3.35
CA ILE A 621 -16.05 -15.77 4.81
C ILE A 621 -15.10 -14.66 5.25
N THR A 622 -15.60 -13.78 6.10
CA THR A 622 -14.87 -12.64 6.68
C THR A 622 -14.96 -12.69 8.22
N PRO A 623 -14.28 -11.79 8.98
CA PRO A 623 -14.48 -11.67 10.42
C PRO A 623 -15.95 -11.51 10.85
N GLU A 624 -16.81 -10.95 9.99
CA GLU A 624 -18.25 -10.77 10.23
C GLU A 624 -19.07 -12.03 9.94
N GLY A 625 -18.44 -13.10 9.43
CA GLY A 625 -19.03 -14.40 9.16
C GLY A 625 -19.23 -14.66 7.67
N ASN A 626 -20.28 -15.43 7.34
CA ASN A 626 -20.61 -15.86 5.98
C ASN A 626 -21.89 -15.19 5.47
N ALA A 627 -22.16 -15.32 4.17
CA ALA A 627 -23.32 -14.72 3.53
C ALA A 627 -24.67 -15.18 4.14
N SER A 628 -24.76 -16.42 4.63
CA SER A 628 -25.97 -16.98 5.25
C SER A 628 -26.19 -16.55 6.71
N GLY A 629 -25.25 -15.82 7.31
CA GLY A 629 -25.30 -15.39 8.72
C GLY A 629 -25.12 -16.51 9.75
N SER A 630 -24.97 -17.76 9.31
CA SER A 630 -24.75 -18.91 10.20
C SER A 630 -24.06 -20.08 9.49
N LEU A 631 -23.34 -20.91 10.26
CA LEU A 631 -22.69 -22.14 9.79
C LEU A 631 -22.95 -23.28 10.79
N THR A 632 -23.54 -24.37 10.32
CA THR A 632 -23.69 -25.59 11.11
C THR A 632 -22.46 -26.49 10.96
N VAL A 633 -21.80 -26.81 12.07
CA VAL A 633 -20.61 -27.69 12.14
C VAL A 633 -20.87 -28.88 13.06
N THR A 634 -20.15 -29.97 12.88
CA THR A 634 -20.27 -31.15 13.74
C THR A 634 -19.34 -31.07 14.96
N ALA A 635 -19.71 -31.74 16.05
CA ALA A 635 -18.82 -31.88 17.21
C ALA A 635 -17.49 -32.60 16.86
N ALA A 636 -17.48 -33.43 15.81
CA ALA A 636 -16.29 -34.10 15.32
C ALA A 636 -15.31 -33.12 14.67
N GLU A 637 -15.82 -32.21 13.82
CA GLU A 637 -15.04 -31.12 13.24
C GLU A 637 -14.39 -30.27 14.33
N ILE A 638 -15.18 -29.80 15.31
CA ILE A 638 -14.67 -29.02 16.44
C ILE A 638 -13.59 -29.78 17.21
N SER A 639 -13.82 -31.06 17.51
CA SER A 639 -12.87 -31.88 18.28
C SER A 639 -11.53 -32.03 17.54
N SER A 640 -11.56 -32.11 16.21
CA SER A 640 -10.36 -32.23 15.37
C SER A 640 -9.51 -30.95 15.33
N LEU A 641 -10.09 -29.81 15.73
CA LEU A 641 -9.48 -28.48 15.76
C LEU A 641 -9.12 -28.03 17.19
N SER A 642 -9.13 -28.93 18.17
CA SER A 642 -8.92 -28.58 19.59
C SER A 642 -7.59 -27.88 19.90
N ALA A 643 -6.60 -27.96 19.02
CA ALA A 643 -5.32 -27.25 19.14
C ALA A 643 -5.33 -25.85 18.50
N GLN A 644 -6.27 -25.58 17.59
CA GLN A 644 -6.40 -24.33 16.84
C GLN A 644 -7.51 -23.41 17.40
N LEU A 645 -8.57 -24.01 17.96
CA LEU A 645 -9.70 -23.26 18.50
C LEU A 645 -9.43 -22.72 19.91
N PRO A 646 -10.05 -21.57 20.27
CA PRO A 646 -10.03 -21.06 21.64
C PRO A 646 -10.55 -22.09 22.65
N SER A 647 -9.99 -22.06 23.86
CA SER A 647 -10.41 -22.94 24.94
C SER A 647 -11.92 -22.76 25.23
N GLY A 648 -12.66 -23.88 25.27
CA GLY A 648 -14.09 -23.89 25.53
C GLY A 648 -14.99 -23.74 24.31
N PHE A 649 -14.44 -23.59 23.10
CA PHE A 649 -15.22 -23.58 21.86
C PHE A 649 -15.91 -24.93 21.62
N ASN A 650 -17.24 -24.99 21.75
CA ASN A 650 -18.02 -26.23 21.67
C ASN A 650 -19.39 -26.09 21.00
N LYS A 651 -19.67 -24.93 20.39
CA LYS A 651 -20.94 -24.63 19.72
C LYS A 651 -20.96 -25.21 18.31
N THR A 652 -22.07 -25.82 17.91
CA THR A 652 -22.23 -26.44 16.58
C THR A 652 -23.02 -25.57 15.59
N GLU A 653 -23.70 -24.54 16.07
CA GLU A 653 -24.36 -23.52 15.24
C GLU A 653 -23.60 -22.22 15.42
N LEU A 654 -22.74 -21.89 14.46
CA LEU A 654 -21.84 -20.74 14.51
C LEU A 654 -22.49 -19.53 13.85
N THR A 655 -22.26 -18.34 14.40
CA THR A 655 -22.77 -17.06 13.87
C THR A 655 -21.70 -15.98 13.99
N GLY A 656 -21.68 -15.02 13.05
CA GLY A 656 -20.72 -13.91 13.07
C GLY A 656 -19.26 -14.38 13.17
N GLU A 657 -18.50 -13.78 14.09
CA GLU A 657 -17.09 -14.08 14.33
C GLU A 657 -16.80 -15.54 14.73
N GLU A 658 -17.80 -16.29 15.23
CA GLU A 658 -17.63 -17.72 15.50
C GLU A 658 -17.39 -18.52 14.21
N VAL A 659 -18.02 -18.12 13.09
CA VAL A 659 -17.81 -18.72 11.77
C VAL A 659 -16.37 -18.46 11.32
N TRP A 660 -15.92 -17.22 11.44
CA TRP A 660 -14.53 -16.83 11.14
C TRP A 660 -13.52 -17.64 11.97
N THR A 661 -13.72 -17.68 13.28
CA THR A 661 -12.85 -18.42 14.21
C THR A 661 -12.71 -19.89 13.78
N PHE A 662 -13.82 -20.55 13.44
CA PHE A 662 -13.79 -21.93 12.95
C PHE A 662 -13.09 -22.06 11.59
N ALA A 663 -13.41 -21.21 10.61
CA ALA A 663 -12.82 -21.25 9.28
C ALA A 663 -11.30 -21.04 9.31
N THR A 664 -10.81 -20.08 10.09
CA THR A 664 -9.36 -19.85 10.26
C THR A 664 -8.67 -21.01 10.97
N ALA A 665 -9.34 -21.68 11.92
CA ALA A 665 -8.81 -22.88 12.56
C ALA A 665 -8.69 -24.06 11.57
N VAL A 666 -9.66 -24.21 10.65
CA VAL A 666 -9.57 -25.17 9.53
C VAL A 666 -8.38 -24.84 8.63
N ALA A 667 -8.18 -23.59 8.24
CA ALA A 667 -7.05 -23.18 7.41
C ALA A 667 -5.69 -23.46 8.08
N GLN A 668 -5.56 -23.16 9.38
CA GLN A 668 -4.38 -23.53 10.17
C GLN A 668 -4.16 -25.04 10.22
N LYS A 669 -5.25 -25.83 10.33
CA LYS A 669 -5.18 -27.29 10.34
C LYS A 669 -4.78 -27.87 8.98
N MET A 670 -5.27 -27.31 7.87
CA MET A 670 -4.84 -27.68 6.52
C MET A 670 -3.34 -27.50 6.36
N HIS A 671 -2.82 -26.34 6.76
CA HIS A 671 -1.38 -26.08 6.74
C HIS A 671 -0.62 -27.03 7.66
N ALA A 672 -1.10 -27.32 8.87
CA ALA A 672 -0.44 -28.28 9.75
C ALA A 672 -0.38 -29.71 9.18
N ASP A 673 -1.40 -30.11 8.41
CA ASP A 673 -1.52 -31.45 7.85
C ASP A 673 -0.89 -31.62 6.47
N HIS A 674 -0.47 -30.54 5.79
CA HIS A 674 -0.11 -30.52 4.36
C HIS A 674 0.90 -31.60 3.94
N THR A 675 1.86 -31.94 4.81
CA THR A 675 2.88 -32.98 4.53
C THR A 675 2.42 -34.41 4.80
N SER A 676 1.30 -34.60 5.47
CA SER A 676 0.82 -35.89 5.97
C SER A 676 -0.52 -36.32 5.37
N ALA A 677 -1.35 -35.35 4.95
CA ALA A 677 -2.58 -35.58 4.23
C ALA A 677 -2.28 -35.88 2.74
N GLY A 678 -2.89 -36.94 2.21
CA GLY A 678 -2.86 -37.23 0.78
C GLY A 678 -4.15 -36.77 0.08
N GLY A 679 -4.11 -36.70 -1.25
CA GLY A 679 -5.26 -36.31 -2.06
C GLY A 679 -5.37 -34.80 -2.27
N THR A 680 -6.51 -34.38 -2.82
CA THR A 680 -6.76 -32.98 -3.14
C THR A 680 -7.30 -32.21 -1.93
N VAL A 681 -7.18 -30.88 -1.98
CA VAL A 681 -7.81 -29.94 -1.03
C VAL A 681 -9.29 -30.26 -0.85
N LYS A 682 -10.03 -30.45 -1.95
CA LYS A 682 -11.44 -30.83 -1.93
C LYS A 682 -11.67 -32.14 -1.18
N SER A 683 -10.91 -33.18 -1.49
CA SER A 683 -11.06 -34.48 -0.83
C SER A 683 -10.78 -34.38 0.66
N TYR A 684 -9.81 -33.55 1.07
CA TYR A 684 -9.49 -33.32 2.47
C TYR A 684 -10.62 -32.59 3.20
N ILE A 685 -11.14 -31.50 2.61
CA ILE A 685 -12.24 -30.71 3.18
C ILE A 685 -13.53 -31.53 3.26
N ASP A 686 -13.96 -32.17 2.17
CA ASP A 686 -15.19 -32.97 2.16
C ASP A 686 -15.16 -34.12 3.20
N THR A 687 -13.97 -34.62 3.54
CA THR A 687 -13.79 -35.71 4.51
C THR A 687 -13.73 -35.22 5.95
N ASN A 688 -12.96 -34.17 6.22
CA ASN A 688 -12.64 -33.74 7.58
C ASN A 688 -13.49 -32.56 8.05
N PHE A 689 -13.89 -31.70 7.13
CA PHE A 689 -14.58 -30.42 7.37
C PHE A 689 -15.72 -30.20 6.35
N PRO A 690 -16.70 -31.11 6.24
CA PRO A 690 -17.76 -30.99 5.24
C PRO A 690 -18.59 -29.71 5.35
N SER A 691 -18.61 -29.06 6.51
CA SER A 691 -19.22 -27.72 6.67
C SER A 691 -18.53 -26.64 5.83
N MET A 692 -17.25 -26.83 5.47
CA MET A 692 -16.44 -25.89 4.70
C MET A 692 -16.48 -26.14 3.18
N SER A 693 -17.07 -27.25 2.71
CA SER A 693 -17.13 -27.59 1.28
C SER A 693 -17.74 -26.50 0.38
N PRO A 694 -18.78 -25.74 0.80
CA PRO A 694 -19.33 -24.65 -0.02
C PRO A 694 -18.37 -23.47 -0.25
N TYR A 695 -17.35 -23.35 0.59
CA TYR A 695 -16.40 -22.23 0.58
C TYR A 695 -15.08 -22.60 -0.11
N LEU A 696 -15.03 -23.72 -0.82
CA LEU A 696 -13.88 -24.11 -1.62
C LEU A 696 -13.74 -23.20 -2.84
N ASN A 697 -12.55 -22.64 -3.02
CA ASN A 697 -12.22 -21.88 -4.23
C ASN A 697 -12.12 -22.83 -5.43
N SER A 698 -12.84 -22.51 -6.50
CA SER A 698 -12.99 -23.37 -7.68
C SER A 698 -11.67 -23.69 -8.39
N TYR A 699 -10.70 -22.78 -8.38
CA TYR A 699 -9.39 -22.96 -9.00
C TYR A 699 -8.44 -23.78 -8.14
N PHE A 700 -8.54 -23.71 -6.81
CA PHE A 700 -7.59 -24.36 -5.89
C PHE A 700 -8.11 -25.67 -5.28
N GLN A 701 -9.40 -25.99 -5.41
CA GLN A 701 -9.99 -27.17 -4.78
C GLN A 701 -9.36 -28.50 -5.25
N ASN A 702 -8.76 -28.54 -6.44
CA ASN A 702 -8.14 -29.75 -7.01
C ASN A 702 -6.63 -29.85 -6.75
N GLU A 703 -6.03 -28.83 -6.12
CA GLU A 703 -4.62 -28.85 -5.72
C GLU A 703 -4.35 -29.92 -4.68
N ASN A 704 -3.11 -30.39 -4.59
CA ASN A 704 -2.77 -31.40 -3.61
C ASN A 704 -2.65 -30.76 -2.23
N MET A 705 -2.98 -31.52 -1.19
CA MET A 705 -2.73 -31.08 0.18
C MET A 705 -1.24 -30.75 0.43
N SER A 706 -0.30 -31.34 -0.31
CA SER A 706 1.12 -31.02 -0.22
C SER A 706 1.48 -29.59 -0.61
N ASP A 707 0.62 -28.94 -1.40
CA ASP A 707 0.86 -27.61 -1.95
C ASP A 707 0.40 -26.50 -0.98
N VAL A 708 -0.32 -26.86 0.09
CA VAL A 708 -0.78 -25.97 1.17
C VAL A 708 0.35 -25.66 2.17
N VAL A 709 1.44 -25.08 1.65
CA VAL A 709 2.69 -24.83 2.38
C VAL A 709 2.63 -23.63 3.34
N SER A 710 1.51 -22.89 3.36
CA SER A 710 1.27 -21.78 4.29
C SER A 710 -0.21 -21.66 4.67
N THR A 711 -0.49 -20.95 5.77
CA THR A 711 -1.86 -20.61 6.16
C THR A 711 -2.53 -19.67 5.15
N ALA A 712 -1.80 -18.72 4.55
CA ALA A 712 -2.35 -17.92 3.47
C ALA A 712 -2.80 -18.76 2.28
N TYR A 713 -2.04 -19.79 1.88
CA TYR A 713 -2.47 -20.69 0.81
C TYR A 713 -3.78 -21.40 1.17
N ALA A 714 -3.94 -21.81 2.43
CA ALA A 714 -5.20 -22.38 2.91
C ALA A 714 -6.37 -21.38 2.87
N TYR A 715 -6.12 -20.08 3.11
CA TYR A 715 -7.13 -19.03 2.94
C TYR A 715 -7.56 -18.91 1.47
N LYS A 716 -6.60 -18.95 0.52
CA LYS A 716 -6.89 -18.96 -0.92
C LYS A 716 -7.80 -20.12 -1.31
N CYS A 717 -7.56 -21.30 -0.73
CA CYS A 717 -8.37 -22.50 -0.94
C CYS A 717 -9.81 -22.40 -0.37
N LEU A 718 -10.03 -21.57 0.66
CA LEU A 718 -11.29 -21.51 1.43
C LEU A 718 -12.05 -20.17 1.30
N CYS A 719 -11.70 -19.34 0.31
CA CYS A 719 -12.35 -18.04 0.06
C CYS A 719 -12.41 -17.14 1.32
N LEU A 720 -11.35 -17.16 2.13
CA LEU A 720 -11.26 -16.39 3.37
C LEU A 720 -10.65 -15.01 3.12
N VAL A 721 -11.35 -13.96 3.55
CA VAL A 721 -10.89 -12.56 3.47
C VAL A 721 -10.84 -11.97 4.88
N SER A 722 -9.68 -11.51 5.33
CA SER A 722 -9.46 -11.04 6.71
C SER A 722 -9.93 -9.61 6.99
N LEU A 723 -10.26 -8.86 5.94
CA LEU A 723 -10.74 -7.49 6.03
C LEU A 723 -12.19 -7.45 6.50
N ARG A 724 -12.52 -6.47 7.35
CA ARG A 724 -13.88 -6.19 7.82
C ARG A 724 -14.61 -5.27 6.85
N TYR A 725 -15.93 -5.11 7.05
CA TYR A 725 -16.80 -4.29 6.21
C TYR A 725 -16.23 -2.90 6.00
N GLU A 726 -15.80 -2.24 7.06
CA GLU A 726 -15.22 -0.90 7.01
C GLU A 726 -13.92 -0.85 6.19
N ASP A 727 -13.09 -1.90 6.25
CA ASP A 727 -11.84 -1.97 5.48
C ASP A 727 -12.13 -2.18 3.98
N ARG A 728 -13.09 -3.07 3.67
CA ARG A 728 -13.52 -3.36 2.28
C ARG A 728 -14.19 -2.14 1.65
N ASN A 729 -15.05 -1.47 2.40
CA ASN A 729 -15.70 -0.24 1.98
C ASN A 729 -14.65 0.85 1.66
N LEU A 730 -13.64 0.99 2.52
CA LEU A 730 -12.57 1.96 2.32
C LEU A 730 -11.72 1.63 1.10
N GLN A 731 -11.42 0.34 0.83
CA GLN A 731 -10.73 -0.08 -0.39
C GLN A 731 -11.49 0.27 -1.65
N LEU A 732 -12.81 0.05 -1.67
CA LEU A 732 -13.66 0.39 -2.82
C LEU A 732 -13.73 1.89 -3.03
N ARG A 733 -13.87 2.65 -1.92
CA ARG A 733 -13.83 4.11 -1.96
C ARG A 733 -12.54 4.64 -2.56
N MET A 734 -11.39 4.03 -2.23
CA MET A 734 -10.10 4.37 -2.85
C MET A 734 -10.08 4.16 -4.36
N VAL A 735 -10.65 3.07 -4.89
CA VAL A 735 -10.60 2.78 -6.35
C VAL A 735 -11.76 3.37 -7.15
N SER A 736 -12.82 3.84 -6.49
CA SER A 736 -14.00 4.43 -7.14
C SER A 736 -13.74 5.79 -7.81
N GLY A 737 -12.61 6.44 -7.48
CA GLY A 737 -12.19 7.73 -8.05
C GLY A 737 -12.44 8.93 -7.13
N ASP A 738 -13.22 8.79 -6.06
CA ASP A 738 -13.49 9.90 -5.13
C ASP A 738 -12.34 10.15 -4.14
N ASN A 739 -11.62 9.08 -3.76
CA ASN A 739 -10.49 9.16 -2.83
C ASN A 739 -9.29 8.33 -3.30
N GLY A 740 -9.10 8.24 -4.62
CA GLY A 740 -7.90 7.68 -5.22
C GLY A 740 -7.44 8.50 -6.40
N ALA A 741 -6.12 8.64 -6.54
CA ALA A 741 -5.52 9.35 -7.65
C ALA A 741 -4.44 8.49 -8.31
N LEU A 742 -4.49 8.42 -9.64
CA LEU A 742 -3.42 7.81 -10.42
C LEU A 742 -2.11 8.54 -10.17
N ASP A 743 -1.05 7.78 -9.93
CA ASP A 743 0.27 8.34 -9.73
C ASP A 743 0.76 9.05 -11.00
N SER A 744 0.80 10.38 -10.97
CA SER A 744 1.22 11.22 -12.10
C SER A 744 2.66 10.96 -12.54
N CYS A 745 3.50 10.38 -11.69
CA CYS A 745 4.85 9.98 -12.07
C CYS A 745 4.87 8.84 -13.08
N MET A 746 3.77 8.08 -13.19
CA MET A 746 3.64 6.94 -14.09
C MET A 746 3.56 7.33 -15.57
N TYR A 747 3.41 8.61 -15.93
CA TYR A 747 3.32 9.05 -17.32
C TYR A 747 4.61 9.66 -17.85
N THR A 748 5.71 9.53 -17.10
CA THR A 748 7.04 9.96 -17.54
C THR A 748 7.89 8.76 -17.94
N TYR A 749 8.61 8.87 -19.07
CA TYR A 749 9.39 7.76 -19.66
C TYR A 749 10.39 7.11 -18.67
N ASN A 750 10.91 7.86 -17.69
CA ASN A 750 11.69 7.31 -16.58
C ASN A 750 11.43 8.07 -15.27
N SER A 751 11.78 7.44 -14.15
CA SER A 751 11.60 7.99 -12.80
C SER A 751 12.83 8.73 -12.26
N LEU A 752 13.91 8.89 -13.04
CA LEU A 752 15.17 9.42 -12.51
C LEU A 752 15.02 10.81 -11.91
N TRP A 753 14.12 11.63 -12.46
CA TRP A 753 13.86 12.98 -11.98
C TRP A 753 13.24 13.03 -10.57
N ILE A 754 12.44 12.02 -10.20
CA ILE A 754 11.79 11.92 -8.88
C ILE A 754 12.60 11.06 -7.91
N ASP A 755 13.36 10.07 -8.42
CA ASP A 755 14.27 9.24 -7.62
C ASP A 755 15.39 10.08 -6.96
N GLU A 756 15.59 11.32 -7.39
CA GLU A 756 16.54 12.26 -6.81
C GLU A 756 16.26 12.54 -5.33
N PHE A 757 14.99 12.66 -4.91
CA PHE A 757 14.64 12.78 -3.48
C PHE A 757 15.30 11.65 -2.68
N GLY A 758 15.21 10.43 -3.22
CA GLY A 758 15.80 9.26 -2.60
C GLY A 758 17.34 9.21 -2.63
N ALA A 759 17.99 9.85 -3.59
CA ALA A 759 19.45 9.96 -3.66
C ALA A 759 20.00 11.03 -2.71
N THR A 760 19.20 12.04 -2.40
CA THR A 760 19.57 13.21 -1.59
C THR A 760 19.07 13.15 -0.14
N LYS A 761 18.62 11.97 0.31
CA LYS A 761 18.06 11.71 1.65
C LYS A 761 18.79 12.31 2.84
N GLY A 762 20.11 12.45 2.77
CA GLY A 762 20.89 13.01 3.86
C GLY A 762 20.68 14.50 4.09
N TYR A 763 20.18 15.26 3.11
CA TYR A 763 20.23 16.73 3.14
C TYR A 763 19.15 17.40 3.99
N THR A 764 18.07 16.70 4.34
CA THR A 764 16.85 17.30 4.90
C THR A 764 16.36 16.58 6.15
N LEU A 765 16.80 15.35 6.41
CA LEU A 765 16.36 14.54 7.53
C LEU A 765 17.38 14.55 8.66
N ILE A 766 16.92 14.91 9.86
CA ILE A 766 17.71 14.82 11.10
C ILE A 766 17.70 13.38 11.66
N ALA A 767 17.28 12.39 10.87
CA ALA A 767 16.90 11.05 11.33
C ALA A 767 18.06 10.19 11.89
N TRP A 768 17.66 9.21 12.71
CA TRP A 768 18.35 8.55 13.81
C TRP A 768 19.43 7.50 13.50
N ASN A 769 20.54 7.61 14.25
CA ASN A 769 21.37 6.50 14.73
C ASN A 769 21.58 6.62 16.25
N ALA A 770 21.27 5.52 16.96
CA ALA A 770 21.04 5.46 18.40
C ALA A 770 22.06 6.13 19.33
N ASN A 771 23.29 6.29 18.85
CA ASN A 771 24.43 6.70 19.64
C ASN A 771 25.35 7.71 18.91
N ARG A 772 24.98 8.20 17.72
CA ARG A 772 25.98 8.79 16.78
C ARG A 772 25.74 10.20 16.27
N ALA A 773 24.52 10.72 16.33
CA ALA A 773 24.22 12.06 15.82
C ALA A 773 24.04 13.20 16.86
N PRO A 774 24.65 13.22 18.07
CA PRO A 774 24.44 14.34 18.97
C PRO A 774 25.03 15.61 18.35
N GLY A 775 24.32 16.73 18.46
CA GLY A 775 24.73 17.99 17.84
C GLY A 775 24.37 18.16 16.35
N ALA A 776 23.69 17.19 15.72
CA ALA A 776 23.19 17.29 14.33
C ALA A 776 22.36 18.57 14.09
N TRP A 777 21.55 18.98 15.06
CA TRP A 777 20.75 20.21 14.98
C TRP A 777 21.61 21.47 14.71
N SER A 778 22.85 21.51 15.21
CA SER A 778 23.76 22.65 14.95
C SER A 778 24.28 22.73 13.51
N ARG A 779 23.99 21.73 12.68
CA ARG A 779 24.39 21.61 11.27
C ARG A 779 23.28 22.02 10.30
N VAL A 780 22.09 22.35 10.81
CA VAL A 780 20.98 22.87 10.01
C VAL A 780 21.32 24.27 9.53
N LEU A 781 21.22 24.49 8.21
CA LEU A 781 21.43 25.77 7.57
C LEU A 781 20.13 26.27 6.95
N ASP A 782 19.89 27.57 7.14
CA ASP A 782 18.81 28.32 6.51
C ASP A 782 19.33 29.10 5.30
N THR A 783 20.01 28.39 4.40
CA THR A 783 20.60 28.96 3.18
C THR A 783 20.33 28.03 2.02
N ALA A 784 20.35 28.56 0.79
CA ALA A 784 20.22 27.74 -0.41
C ALA A 784 21.22 26.57 -0.44
N VAL A 785 20.74 25.41 -0.89
CA VAL A 785 21.58 24.23 -1.12
C VAL A 785 22.58 24.53 -2.26
N PRO A 786 23.87 24.13 -2.14
CA PRO A 786 24.85 24.31 -3.20
C PRO A 786 24.45 23.63 -4.52
N ASP A 787 24.68 24.30 -5.66
CA ASP A 787 24.34 23.79 -7.00
C ASP A 787 25.05 22.48 -7.38
N THR A 788 26.13 22.13 -6.70
CA THR A 788 26.87 20.89 -6.95
C THR A 788 26.59 19.92 -5.80
N PRO A 789 26.15 18.67 -6.09
CA PRO A 789 26.02 17.63 -5.07
C PRO A 789 27.36 17.52 -4.33
N VAL A 790 27.34 17.81 -3.04
CA VAL A 790 28.49 17.58 -2.16
C VAL A 790 28.42 16.15 -1.63
N ASP A 791 29.51 15.63 -1.08
CA ASP A 791 29.51 14.28 -0.53
C ASP A 791 28.50 14.13 0.62
N THR A 792 28.10 12.89 0.90
CA THR A 792 27.23 12.45 2.00
C THR A 792 27.56 13.12 3.34
N ILE A 793 26.53 13.44 4.13
CA ILE A 793 26.71 13.86 5.52
C ILE A 793 27.47 12.76 6.25
N THR A 794 28.64 13.09 6.79
CA THR A 794 29.36 12.20 7.69
C THR A 794 29.03 12.61 9.11
N GLU A 795 28.45 11.69 9.87
CA GLU A 795 28.17 11.87 11.30
C GLU A 795 29.46 12.11 12.08
N GLY A 796 29.40 13.08 12.99
CA GLY A 796 30.48 13.37 13.93
C GLY A 796 30.02 13.27 15.39
N ASN A 797 30.90 13.63 16.31
CA ASN A 797 30.61 13.58 17.74
C ASN A 797 29.72 14.76 18.19
N ALA A 798 29.18 14.65 19.41
CA ALA A 798 28.39 15.68 20.10
C ALA A 798 29.02 17.09 20.13
N ASP A 799 30.35 17.15 20.11
CA ASP A 799 31.13 18.39 20.16
C ASP A 799 31.33 19.06 18.80
N GLY A 800 30.70 18.53 17.75
CA GLY A 800 30.82 19.01 16.38
C GLY A 800 32.06 18.49 15.63
N SER A 801 32.93 17.70 16.27
CA SER A 801 34.10 17.10 15.61
C SER A 801 33.70 15.92 14.71
N GLY A 802 34.39 15.74 13.58
CA GLY A 802 34.13 14.60 12.66
C GLY A 802 32.92 14.78 11.73
N TRP A 803 32.12 15.82 11.92
CA TRP A 803 31.00 16.15 11.03
C TRP A 803 31.49 16.68 9.67
N SER A 804 30.86 16.23 8.59
CA SER A 804 30.92 16.86 7.25
C SER A 804 29.50 16.96 6.66
N GLY A 805 29.28 17.92 5.75
CA GLY A 805 27.95 18.20 5.19
C GLY A 805 27.05 19.02 6.13
N ASN A 806 25.93 19.53 5.61
CA ASN A 806 24.95 20.33 6.33
C ASN A 806 23.54 19.80 6.03
N PHE A 807 22.61 20.03 6.97
CA PHE A 807 21.18 19.84 6.73
C PHE A 807 20.57 21.16 6.24
N TYR A 808 19.50 21.07 5.47
CA TYR A 808 18.76 22.21 4.94
C TYR A 808 17.29 22.09 5.30
N THR A 809 16.61 23.23 5.38
CA THR A 809 15.16 23.25 5.57
C THR A 809 14.46 22.65 4.34
N PRO A 810 13.29 22.00 4.50
CA PRO A 810 12.49 21.48 3.39
C PRO A 810 12.28 22.48 2.27
N SER A 811 11.97 23.74 2.60
CA SER A 811 11.80 24.84 1.63
C SER A 811 13.05 25.06 0.77
N ASN A 812 14.21 25.27 1.42
CA ASN A 812 15.49 25.49 0.71
C ASN A 812 15.88 24.28 -0.15
N PHE A 813 15.54 23.07 0.27
CA PHE A 813 15.78 21.86 -0.51
C PHE A 813 14.87 21.77 -1.74
N CYS A 814 13.58 22.07 -1.60
CA CYS A 814 12.62 22.07 -2.71
C CYS A 814 13.04 23.08 -3.81
N GLU A 815 13.44 24.28 -3.42
CA GLU A 815 13.98 25.35 -4.30
C GLU A 815 15.24 24.92 -5.09
N TRP A 816 15.97 23.94 -4.58
CA TRP A 816 17.17 23.41 -5.22
C TRP A 816 16.86 22.17 -6.07
N ILE A 817 16.18 21.19 -5.49
CA ILE A 817 15.93 19.89 -6.13
C ILE A 817 15.06 20.06 -7.38
N VAL A 818 14.13 21.01 -7.40
CA VAL A 818 13.26 21.28 -8.57
C VAL A 818 14.07 21.53 -9.84
N LYS A 819 15.18 22.27 -9.74
CA LYS A 819 16.05 22.58 -10.89
C LYS A 819 16.72 21.33 -11.45
N ARG A 820 17.11 20.42 -10.55
CA ARG A 820 17.76 19.16 -10.89
C ARG A 820 16.74 18.17 -11.45
N SER A 821 15.60 18.01 -10.81
CA SER A 821 14.49 17.19 -11.28
C SER A 821 14.00 17.66 -12.65
N GLN A 822 13.82 18.96 -12.88
CA GLN A 822 13.45 19.49 -14.19
C GLN A 822 14.51 19.18 -15.26
N SER A 823 15.80 19.29 -14.93
CA SER A 823 16.86 18.96 -15.88
C SER A 823 16.85 17.47 -16.27
N LEU A 824 16.54 16.58 -15.34
CA LEU A 824 16.44 15.14 -15.61
C LEU A 824 15.16 14.79 -16.37
N LEU A 825 14.05 15.45 -16.04
CA LEU A 825 12.79 15.32 -16.77
C LEU A 825 12.94 15.77 -18.22
N ASN A 826 13.60 16.91 -18.47
CA ASN A 826 13.93 17.36 -19.83
C ASN A 826 14.74 16.30 -20.60
N ALA A 827 15.72 15.67 -19.95
CA ALA A 827 16.50 14.60 -20.57
C ALA A 827 15.64 13.36 -20.87
N ALA A 828 14.70 13.00 -19.99
CA ALA A 828 13.75 11.92 -20.23
C ALA A 828 12.82 12.20 -21.42
N ILE A 829 12.32 13.45 -21.53
CA ILE A 829 11.49 13.91 -22.65
C ILE A 829 12.28 13.88 -23.96
N GLU A 830 13.52 14.38 -23.95
CA GLU A 830 14.41 14.35 -25.12
C GLU A 830 14.72 12.90 -25.56
N GLU A 831 14.92 11.99 -24.59
CA GLU A 831 15.14 10.57 -24.86
C GLU A 831 13.90 9.91 -25.46
N GLU A 832 12.72 10.14 -24.89
CA GLU A 832 11.45 9.64 -25.43
C GLU A 832 11.22 10.18 -26.84
N ALA A 833 11.34 11.49 -27.06
CA ALA A 833 11.21 12.13 -28.38
C ALA A 833 12.18 11.53 -29.41
N ALA A 834 13.42 11.25 -29.02
CA ALA A 834 14.39 10.59 -29.89
C ALA A 834 13.99 9.15 -30.26
N MET A 835 13.32 8.42 -29.37
CA MET A 835 12.75 7.09 -29.66
C MET A 835 11.54 7.18 -30.59
N LEU A 836 10.72 8.21 -30.43
CA LEU A 836 9.57 8.52 -31.29
C LEU A 836 10.00 9.02 -32.69
N GLY A 837 11.23 9.53 -32.82
CA GLY A 837 11.78 10.06 -34.06
C GLY A 837 11.37 11.50 -34.36
N GLU A 838 11.14 12.30 -33.32
CA GLU A 838 10.74 13.71 -33.33
C GLU A 838 11.91 14.70 -33.40
#